data_AF-J3LQ41-F1
#
_entry.id   AF-J3LQ41-F1
#
_cell.length_a   1.000
_cell.length_b   1.000
_cell.length_c   1.000
_cell.angle_alpha   90.00
_cell.angle_beta   90.00
_cell.angle_gamma   90.00
#
_symmetry.space_group_name_H-M   'P 1'
#
loop_
_entity.id
_entity.type
_entity.pdbx_description
1 polymer ?
#
loop_
_entity_poly.entity_id
_entity_poly.type
_entity_poly.pdbx_seq_one_letter_code
_entity_poly.pdbx_strand_id
1 'polypeptide(L)'
;MYEPIKAEIIRLYDDKFIRPCRYAEWVSNIVSVLKKNGKLRVCVDFRDLNKATPKDEYPMPVADQLVDAASGHKMISLMDGNVGYNQIFMAEEDIHKTAFRCPGAIGLFEWVVMTFGLKSAGATYQRAMNYIFHDLIGSLVEIYIDDVVVKSGMMDEHLGNLRRVLERTSPYGLKMNPTKCVIAVSAGEFLGFMVHEKGIKSAKAVKGQVIADFIDEHHKEADYVEIVPWTVFFDGSVCRHGCGIGLMIISPRGACFEFAYTIKPYRTNNQTEYEALIKGLELLKEIGAEAVEVMGDSQLVIKQLSGEYECRDNVLKTYHEAAKQLLGDFKQITLTHIPREQNAEANSLAQGASGYPPMNSEAEVEITMIDGVLLRCLDKEEAKVVMWEVHDGICGTHQSAYKMKWLLQRVGVLLADYAGGLLYILQKLSRLSKVPPYQLVYGHEAVLPWENNIGSRRLTLQDQLTADEYYNLMMDESEEVAQSRLRALEKIKENKARVSRHYNKKVKSKTFEEGELVWKLVLPIGSRDNVFGRMQLRSYSGRRRPLSTSKSFLIDQESLESMAQPSINKAINRDAITEEVVAIFTDSNVIPERYYRPDEVHAGIVVGYDEEEEAYELPVVDMARLLDPELAEAEIAKLGSACRNWGFFQLVNHGVDEQVVNDMKDSATKFFSLPLESKKPVEVRENSIEGFGHHYSRAGKLDWAQSVILVTQPIEDRNPELWPTNPATFRDALHKFSVETTSLTMRIVGFMATELGIDPEALARAFRGRRQNMSIHHYPPCRHPDKVIGIPPHTDGLGLTLLLQADDTPGLQIRKDGRWFPVPPRQGSFVVNVANILEVLTNGVYRSVEHRVLVDARKSRTTVVMFHDAHLDGMVEPIPEVLEHDGAEARYRSVGKLEYMKGHFAVRSDGTRFLDSLKI
;
A
#
# COMPACT_ATOMS: atom_id res chain seq x y z
N MET A 1 -16.99 37.19 17.64
CA MET A 1 -17.53 36.54 16.42
C MET A 1 -19.02 36.81 16.18
N TYR A 2 -19.83 36.97 17.24
CA TYR A 2 -21.30 37.12 17.16
C TYR A 2 -21.82 38.31 16.32
N GLU A 3 -21.37 39.54 16.59
CA GLU A 3 -21.86 40.73 15.86
C GLU A 3 -21.61 40.70 14.34
N PRO A 4 -20.42 40.27 13.82
CA PRO A 4 -20.24 40.04 12.39
C PRO A 4 -21.19 39.00 11.76
N ILE A 5 -21.58 37.95 12.50
CA ILE A 5 -22.59 36.98 12.03
C ILE A 5 -23.95 37.67 11.94
N LYS A 6 -24.35 38.38 12.99
CA LYS A 6 -25.63 39.12 13.05
C LYS A 6 -25.77 40.14 11.91
N ALA A 7 -24.71 40.89 11.62
CA ALA A 7 -24.68 41.84 10.50
C ALA A 7 -24.87 41.17 9.13
N GLU A 8 -24.25 40.02 8.90
CA GLU A 8 -24.41 39.27 7.65
C GLU A 8 -25.80 38.63 7.52
N ILE A 9 -26.40 38.15 8.62
CA ILE A 9 -27.78 37.66 8.63
C ILE A 9 -28.79 38.78 8.34
N ILE A 10 -28.61 39.98 8.93
CA ILE A 10 -29.43 41.16 8.62
C ILE A 10 -29.34 41.49 7.13
N ARG A 11 -28.13 41.54 6.56
CA ARG A 11 -27.93 41.78 5.13
C ARG A 11 -28.67 40.76 4.26
N LEU A 12 -28.54 39.46 4.55
CA LEU A 12 -29.23 38.39 3.79
C LEU A 12 -30.76 38.50 3.88
N TYR A 13 -31.30 38.96 5.01
CA TYR A 13 -32.73 39.18 5.20
C TYR A 13 -33.24 40.45 4.50
N ASP A 14 -32.46 41.52 4.50
CA ASP A 14 -32.77 42.76 3.80
C ASP A 14 -32.72 42.56 2.27
N ASP A 15 -31.73 41.82 1.78
CA ASP A 15 -31.60 41.35 0.39
C ASP A 15 -32.68 40.32 -0.03
N LYS A 16 -33.57 39.90 0.89
CA LYS A 16 -34.66 38.92 0.70
C LYS A 16 -34.21 37.52 0.28
N PHE A 17 -32.95 37.15 0.53
CA PHE A 17 -32.44 35.80 0.26
C PHE A 17 -32.90 34.79 1.31
N ILE A 18 -33.15 35.25 2.54
CA ILE A 18 -33.69 34.44 3.65
C ILE A 18 -34.93 35.10 4.23
N ARG A 19 -35.79 34.30 4.88
CA ARG A 19 -36.93 34.78 5.69
C ARG A 19 -36.96 34.05 7.05
N PRO A 20 -37.58 34.64 8.10
CA PRO A 20 -37.83 33.94 9.35
C PRO A 20 -38.60 32.65 9.11
N CYS A 21 -38.06 31.54 9.60
CA CYS A 21 -38.75 30.26 9.53
C CYS A 21 -39.88 30.24 10.58
N ARG A 22 -41.10 29.86 10.17
CA ARG A 22 -42.27 29.82 11.07
C ARG A 22 -42.41 28.47 11.78
N TYR A 23 -42.24 27.39 11.02
CA TYR A 23 -42.34 26.01 11.48
C TYR A 23 -41.24 25.22 10.81
N ALA A 24 -40.38 24.57 11.60
CA ALA A 24 -39.15 23.97 11.11
C ALA A 24 -39.19 22.45 11.24
N GLU A 25 -39.32 21.77 10.11
CA GLU A 25 -39.18 20.31 10.03
C GLU A 25 -37.71 19.88 9.90
N TRP A 26 -36.88 20.75 9.32
CA TRP A 26 -35.44 20.56 9.15
C TRP A 26 -34.70 21.73 9.79
N VAL A 27 -33.57 21.49 10.46
CA VAL A 27 -32.73 22.55 11.05
C VAL A 27 -31.25 22.23 10.85
N SER A 28 -30.55 23.08 10.10
CA SER A 28 -29.11 22.98 9.82
C SER A 28 -28.28 23.96 10.66
N ASN A 29 -26.99 23.67 10.85
CA ASN A 29 -26.05 24.54 11.56
C ASN A 29 -25.41 25.57 10.62
N ILE A 30 -25.06 26.76 11.12
CA ILE A 30 -24.18 27.67 10.37
C ILE A 30 -22.70 27.31 10.55
N VAL A 31 -21.91 27.59 9.53
CA VAL A 31 -20.44 27.52 9.52
C VAL A 31 -19.91 28.84 8.98
N SER A 32 -19.21 29.61 9.83
CA SER A 32 -18.70 30.92 9.46
C SER A 32 -17.30 30.85 8.83
N VAL A 33 -17.11 31.45 7.66
CA VAL A 33 -15.83 31.47 6.92
C VAL A 33 -15.41 32.91 6.66
N LEU A 34 -14.17 33.27 7.01
CA LEU A 34 -13.58 34.56 6.63
C LEU A 34 -13.03 34.51 5.21
N LYS A 35 -13.46 35.43 4.35
CA LYS A 35 -12.87 35.64 3.02
C LYS A 35 -11.51 36.33 3.14
N LYS A 36 -10.67 36.21 2.10
CA LYS A 36 -9.34 36.86 2.01
C LYS A 36 -9.36 38.38 2.24
N ASN A 37 -10.51 39.04 2.02
CA ASN A 37 -10.72 40.47 2.22
C ASN A 37 -11.32 40.81 3.62
N GLY A 38 -11.18 39.92 4.61
CA GLY A 38 -11.69 40.09 5.97
C GLY A 38 -13.20 39.97 6.15
N LYS A 39 -14.00 39.94 5.05
CA LYS A 39 -15.46 39.83 5.15
C LYS A 39 -15.88 38.42 5.56
N LEU A 40 -16.80 38.34 6.53
CA LEU A 40 -17.42 37.08 6.92
C LEU A 40 -18.37 36.57 5.81
N ARG A 41 -18.40 35.25 5.60
CA ARG A 41 -19.44 34.54 4.86
C ARG A 41 -20.08 33.54 5.81
N VAL A 42 -21.40 33.57 5.94
CA VAL A 42 -22.16 32.51 6.60
C VAL A 42 -22.45 31.42 5.58
N CYS A 43 -21.94 30.21 5.83
CA CYS A 43 -22.33 28.99 5.14
C CYS A 43 -23.28 28.17 6.03
N VAL A 44 -23.98 27.19 5.47
CA VAL A 44 -24.87 26.29 6.20
C VAL A 44 -24.45 24.84 5.96
N ASP A 45 -24.43 24.05 7.03
CA ASP A 45 -24.08 22.64 7.04
C ASP A 45 -25.30 21.76 6.73
N PHE A 46 -25.55 21.57 5.43
CA PHE A 46 -26.64 20.73 4.93
C PHE A 46 -26.29 19.23 4.86
N ARG A 47 -25.28 18.72 5.60
CA ARG A 47 -24.84 17.32 5.48
C ARG A 47 -25.97 16.29 5.61
N ASP A 48 -26.87 16.46 6.56
CA ASP A 48 -27.96 15.50 6.79
C ASP A 48 -29.13 15.69 5.81
N LEU A 49 -29.45 16.93 5.44
CA LEU A 49 -30.38 17.22 4.34
C LEU A 49 -29.88 16.57 3.04
N ASN A 50 -28.60 16.72 2.69
CA ASN A 50 -27.97 16.14 1.50
C ASN A 50 -27.93 14.60 1.49
N LYS A 51 -28.01 13.94 2.66
CA LYS A 51 -28.20 12.47 2.72
C LYS A 51 -29.62 12.11 2.31
N ALA A 52 -30.62 12.84 2.82
CA ALA A 52 -32.03 12.62 2.52
C ALA A 52 -32.44 13.04 1.09
N THR A 53 -31.80 14.06 0.52
CA THR A 53 -32.07 14.53 -0.85
C THR A 53 -31.62 13.51 -1.91
N PRO A 54 -32.51 13.04 -2.79
CA PRO A 54 -32.13 12.27 -3.97
C PRO A 54 -31.09 13.03 -4.82
N LYS A 55 -30.11 12.31 -5.38
CA LYS A 55 -29.08 12.93 -6.20
C LYS A 55 -29.66 13.26 -7.58
N ASP A 56 -29.56 14.53 -7.99
CA ASP A 56 -29.81 14.90 -9.38
C ASP A 56 -28.62 14.41 -10.24
N GLU A 57 -28.88 13.50 -11.17
CA GLU A 57 -27.85 12.91 -12.04
C GLU A 57 -27.68 13.67 -13.38
N TYR A 58 -28.06 14.95 -13.39
CA TYR A 58 -27.88 15.83 -14.54
C TYR A 58 -26.41 15.83 -15.03
N PRO A 59 -26.16 15.62 -16.33
CA PRO A 59 -24.80 15.51 -16.86
C PRO A 59 -24.09 16.87 -16.78
N MET A 60 -23.12 16.97 -15.87
CA MET A 60 -22.23 18.11 -15.79
C MET A 60 -21.24 18.10 -16.97
N PRO A 61 -21.02 19.24 -17.65
CA PRO A 61 -19.97 19.35 -18.66
C PRO A 61 -18.60 18.96 -18.10
N VAL A 62 -17.80 18.28 -18.91
CA VAL A 62 -16.41 17.99 -18.55
C VAL A 62 -15.64 19.31 -18.60
N ALA A 63 -15.28 19.85 -17.45
CA ALA A 63 -14.59 21.14 -17.31
C ALA A 63 -13.40 21.28 -18.29
N ASP A 64 -12.63 20.22 -18.47
CA ASP A 64 -11.48 20.16 -19.37
C ASP A 64 -11.87 20.44 -20.83
N GLN A 65 -13.02 19.91 -21.29
CA GLN A 65 -13.56 20.16 -22.64
C GLN A 65 -14.05 21.61 -22.82
N LEU A 66 -14.49 22.28 -21.75
CA LEU A 66 -14.90 23.68 -21.80
C LEU A 66 -13.69 24.63 -21.88
N VAL A 67 -12.67 24.40 -21.04
CA VAL A 67 -11.42 25.19 -21.07
C VAL A 67 -10.72 25.00 -22.43
N ASP A 68 -10.75 23.78 -22.96
CA ASP A 68 -10.33 23.43 -24.32
C ASP A 68 -11.05 24.23 -25.39
N ALA A 69 -12.39 24.23 -25.36
CA ALA A 69 -13.22 24.86 -26.38
C ALA A 69 -13.17 26.40 -26.31
N ALA A 70 -12.86 26.97 -25.14
CA ALA A 70 -12.58 28.39 -24.96
C ALA A 70 -11.19 28.81 -25.46
N SER A 71 -10.21 27.91 -25.45
CA SER A 71 -8.84 28.18 -25.95
C SER A 71 -8.79 28.36 -27.48
N GLY A 72 -7.72 28.96 -28.01
CA GLY A 72 -7.57 29.15 -29.46
C GLY A 72 -8.21 30.42 -30.04
N HIS A 73 -8.93 31.19 -29.22
CA HIS A 73 -9.70 32.36 -29.66
C HIS A 73 -8.97 33.67 -29.36
N LYS A 74 -9.01 34.63 -30.30
CA LYS A 74 -8.31 35.92 -30.17
C LYS A 74 -8.87 36.79 -29.06
N MET A 75 -10.19 36.74 -28.89
CA MET A 75 -10.91 37.57 -27.94
C MET A 75 -11.79 36.71 -27.05
N ILE A 76 -11.66 36.96 -25.74
CA ILE A 76 -12.36 36.25 -24.67
C ILE A 76 -13.00 37.29 -23.75
N SER A 77 -14.25 37.05 -23.34
CA SER A 77 -14.88 37.76 -22.23
C SER A 77 -15.31 36.76 -21.17
N LEU A 78 -14.89 36.98 -19.93
CA LEU A 78 -15.25 36.21 -18.76
C LEU A 78 -16.35 36.91 -17.98
N MET A 79 -17.37 36.17 -17.58
CA MET A 79 -18.52 36.70 -16.86
C MET A 79 -18.80 35.81 -15.64
N ASP A 80 -18.91 36.45 -14.48
CA ASP A 80 -19.20 35.83 -13.18
C ASP A 80 -20.60 36.24 -12.74
N GLY A 81 -21.45 35.26 -12.41
CA GLY A 81 -22.81 35.51 -11.94
C GLY A 81 -22.85 36.30 -10.63
N ASN A 82 -23.60 37.40 -10.59
CA ASN A 82 -23.66 38.24 -9.39
C ASN A 82 -24.40 37.52 -8.24
N VAL A 83 -23.61 37.01 -7.29
CA VAL A 83 -24.07 36.14 -6.20
C VAL A 83 -24.65 34.81 -6.72
N GLY A 84 -24.25 34.39 -7.93
CA GLY A 84 -24.44 33.07 -8.52
C GLY A 84 -25.72 32.32 -8.14
N TYR A 85 -25.56 31.23 -7.39
CA TYR A 85 -26.64 30.39 -6.83
C TYR A 85 -27.86 31.17 -6.29
N ASN A 86 -27.66 32.32 -5.63
CA ASN A 86 -28.74 33.11 -5.03
C ASN A 86 -29.63 33.85 -6.06
N GLN A 87 -29.37 33.69 -7.36
CA GLN A 87 -30.21 34.21 -8.45
C GLN A 87 -31.34 33.26 -8.88
N ILE A 88 -31.31 32.00 -8.42
CA ILE A 88 -32.39 31.02 -8.66
C ILE A 88 -33.21 30.89 -7.38
N PHE A 89 -34.53 31.00 -7.48
CA PHE A 89 -35.43 30.77 -6.35
C PHE A 89 -35.48 29.30 -5.95
N MET A 90 -35.60 29.03 -4.64
CA MET A 90 -35.98 27.70 -4.17
C MET A 90 -37.42 27.41 -4.57
N ALA A 91 -37.74 26.15 -4.90
CA ALA A 91 -39.12 25.70 -5.03
C ALA A 91 -39.85 25.90 -3.69
N GLU A 92 -41.12 26.34 -3.71
CA GLU A 92 -41.82 26.76 -2.49
C GLU A 92 -42.00 25.60 -1.50
N GLU A 93 -42.17 24.39 -2.03
CA GLU A 93 -42.20 23.11 -1.33
C GLU A 93 -40.86 22.66 -0.73
N ASP A 94 -39.73 23.29 -1.10
CA ASP A 94 -38.38 22.97 -0.61
C ASP A 94 -37.79 24.03 0.32
N ILE A 95 -38.34 25.26 0.36
CA ILE A 95 -37.83 26.36 1.20
C ILE A 95 -37.68 25.93 2.66
N HIS A 96 -38.72 25.33 3.26
CA HIS A 96 -38.74 24.94 4.67
C HIS A 96 -37.65 23.91 5.04
N LYS A 97 -37.15 23.13 4.06
CA LYS A 97 -36.10 22.12 4.27
C LYS A 97 -34.73 22.76 4.46
N THR A 98 -34.56 24.01 4.02
CA THR A 98 -33.29 24.75 4.09
C THR A 98 -33.10 25.52 5.40
N ALA A 99 -34.00 25.38 6.37
CA ALA A 99 -33.96 26.18 7.59
C ALA A 99 -32.68 25.92 8.42
N PHE A 100 -32.15 26.98 9.03
CA PHE A 100 -30.88 26.98 9.73
C PHE A 100 -30.90 27.87 10.97
N ARG A 101 -30.19 27.43 12.02
CA ARG A 101 -30.13 28.12 13.31
C ARG A 101 -28.97 29.11 13.39
N CYS A 102 -29.28 30.35 13.74
CA CYS A 102 -28.28 31.37 14.07
C CYS A 102 -27.97 31.32 15.58
N PRO A 103 -26.72 31.60 16.01
CA PRO A 103 -26.37 31.68 17.43
C PRO A 103 -27.19 32.73 18.19
N GLY A 104 -27.40 32.49 19.49
CA GLY A 104 -28.04 33.44 20.42
C GLY A 104 -29.48 33.79 20.03
N ALA A 105 -29.89 35.02 20.34
CA ALA A 105 -31.26 35.51 20.16
C ALA A 105 -31.59 35.95 18.71
N ILE A 106 -30.76 35.58 17.72
CA ILE A 106 -30.95 35.96 16.31
C ILE A 106 -32.13 35.19 15.68
N GLY A 107 -32.34 33.94 16.08
CA GLY A 107 -33.48 33.11 15.65
C GLY A 107 -33.20 32.13 14.52
N LEU A 108 -34.27 31.66 13.89
CA LEU A 108 -34.26 30.63 12.85
C LEU A 108 -34.71 31.20 11.51
N PHE A 109 -33.96 30.92 10.44
CA PHE A 109 -34.22 31.43 9.10
C PHE A 109 -34.20 30.31 8.07
N GLU A 110 -34.89 30.50 6.95
CA GLU A 110 -34.94 29.59 5.80
C GLU A 110 -34.59 30.34 4.50
N TRP A 111 -33.97 29.64 3.55
CA TRP A 111 -33.52 30.21 2.28
C TRP A 111 -34.65 30.22 1.26
N VAL A 112 -34.94 31.41 0.73
CA VAL A 112 -35.93 31.64 -0.35
C VAL A 112 -35.28 31.52 -1.73
N VAL A 113 -33.97 31.72 -1.79
CA VAL A 113 -33.13 31.53 -2.99
C VAL A 113 -32.12 30.41 -2.78
N MET A 114 -31.77 29.70 -3.84
CA MET A 114 -30.84 28.58 -3.78
C MET A 114 -29.50 29.01 -3.20
N THR A 115 -28.91 28.17 -2.35
CA THR A 115 -27.72 28.50 -1.57
C THR A 115 -26.62 27.44 -1.73
N PHE A 116 -25.39 27.83 -1.39
CA PHE A 116 -24.24 26.96 -1.49
C PHE A 116 -24.28 25.85 -0.42
N GLY A 117 -23.85 24.65 -0.80
CA GLY A 117 -23.79 23.48 0.08
C GLY A 117 -24.92 22.47 -0.12
N LEU A 118 -25.94 22.79 -0.92
CA LEU A 118 -26.97 21.83 -1.34
C LEU A 118 -26.45 20.91 -2.47
N LYS A 119 -26.66 19.60 -2.32
CA LYS A 119 -26.13 18.53 -3.19
C LYS A 119 -26.46 18.68 -4.68
N SER A 120 -27.67 19.16 -5.00
CA SER A 120 -28.15 19.28 -6.39
C SER A 120 -28.02 20.70 -6.96
N ALA A 121 -27.47 21.66 -6.21
CA ALA A 121 -27.44 23.06 -6.62
C ALA A 121 -26.66 23.32 -7.92
N GLY A 122 -25.49 22.68 -8.07
CA GLY A 122 -24.67 22.83 -9.29
C GLY A 122 -25.37 22.25 -10.53
N ALA A 123 -26.08 21.13 -10.38
CA ALA A 123 -26.86 20.50 -11.43
C ALA A 123 -28.05 21.37 -11.88
N THR A 124 -28.81 21.91 -10.92
CA THR A 124 -29.91 22.86 -11.19
C THR A 124 -29.41 24.12 -11.92
N TYR A 125 -28.28 24.68 -11.48
CA TYR A 125 -27.73 25.90 -12.06
C TYR A 125 -27.17 25.67 -13.47
N GLN A 126 -26.45 24.56 -13.68
CA GLN A 126 -25.98 24.17 -15.03
C GLN A 126 -27.16 23.90 -15.97
N ARG A 127 -28.24 23.29 -15.48
CA ARG A 127 -29.47 23.07 -16.27
C ARG A 127 -30.10 24.40 -16.72
N ALA A 128 -30.16 25.40 -15.83
CA ALA A 128 -30.63 26.74 -16.17
C ALA A 128 -29.73 27.42 -17.21
N MET A 129 -28.41 27.36 -17.04
CA MET A 129 -27.45 27.91 -18.02
C MET A 129 -27.56 27.21 -19.38
N ASN A 130 -27.65 25.88 -19.40
CA ASN A 130 -27.85 25.11 -20.62
C ASN A 130 -29.17 25.51 -21.31
N TYR A 131 -30.25 25.77 -20.56
CA TYR A 131 -31.52 26.24 -21.14
C TYR A 131 -31.41 27.65 -21.75
N ILE A 132 -30.79 28.61 -21.06
CA ILE A 132 -30.63 30.00 -21.52
C ILE A 132 -29.75 30.09 -22.77
N PHE A 133 -28.69 29.27 -22.83
CA PHE A 133 -27.63 29.38 -23.84
C PHE A 133 -27.51 28.19 -24.79
N HIS A 134 -28.49 27.28 -24.86
CA HIS A 134 -28.45 26.04 -25.65
C HIS A 134 -27.99 26.22 -27.11
N ASP A 135 -28.37 27.33 -27.77
CA ASP A 135 -28.01 27.63 -29.16
C ASP A 135 -26.61 28.27 -29.32
N LEU A 136 -26.02 28.75 -28.21
CA LEU A 136 -24.73 29.45 -28.19
C LEU A 136 -23.60 28.59 -27.60
N ILE A 137 -23.93 27.59 -26.77
CA ILE A 137 -22.94 26.70 -26.12
C ILE A 137 -22.13 25.93 -27.17
N GLY A 138 -20.82 25.76 -26.94
CA GLY A 138 -19.90 25.11 -27.87
C GLY A 138 -19.44 26.01 -29.03
N SER A 139 -20.31 26.91 -29.50
CA SER A 139 -20.04 27.81 -30.63
C SER A 139 -19.48 29.16 -30.17
N LEU A 140 -20.27 29.97 -29.45
CA LEU A 140 -19.92 31.32 -29.00
C LEU A 140 -19.62 31.41 -27.51
N VAL A 141 -20.16 30.48 -26.71
CA VAL A 141 -20.01 30.50 -25.26
C VAL A 141 -19.64 29.12 -24.70
N GLU A 142 -18.82 29.09 -23.66
CA GLU A 142 -18.62 27.92 -22.80
C GLU A 142 -19.06 28.27 -21.38
N ILE A 143 -19.77 27.35 -20.71
CA ILE A 143 -20.39 27.64 -19.42
C ILE A 143 -20.24 26.48 -18.45
N TYR A 144 -19.65 26.78 -17.30
CA TYR A 144 -19.57 25.87 -16.16
C TYR A 144 -20.13 26.55 -14.91
N ILE A 145 -21.37 26.20 -14.57
CA ILE A 145 -22.12 26.79 -13.45
C ILE A 145 -22.12 28.33 -13.54
N ASP A 146 -21.39 29.02 -12.66
CA ASP A 146 -21.32 30.49 -12.55
C ASP A 146 -20.32 31.14 -13.52
N ASP A 147 -19.40 30.36 -14.07
CA ASP A 147 -18.31 30.82 -14.92
C ASP A 147 -18.73 30.72 -16.39
N VAL A 148 -18.97 31.88 -17.02
CA VAL A 148 -19.42 32.01 -18.42
C VAL A 148 -18.31 32.64 -19.26
N VAL A 149 -17.96 32.03 -20.39
CA VAL A 149 -16.89 32.49 -21.29
C VAL A 149 -17.41 32.71 -22.69
N VAL A 150 -17.42 33.96 -23.14
CA VAL A 150 -17.68 34.31 -24.54
C VAL A 150 -16.36 34.30 -25.31
N LYS A 151 -16.32 33.65 -26.47
CA LYS A 151 -15.12 33.46 -27.29
C LYS A 151 -15.37 33.91 -28.73
N SER A 152 -14.38 34.51 -29.41
CA SER A 152 -14.53 34.97 -30.80
C SER A 152 -13.22 34.99 -31.59
N GLY A 153 -13.33 34.87 -32.91
CA GLY A 153 -12.19 34.81 -33.82
C GLY A 153 -11.51 36.16 -34.06
N MET A 154 -12.26 37.26 -34.02
CA MET A 154 -11.74 38.63 -34.19
C MET A 154 -12.43 39.66 -33.28
N MET A 155 -11.80 40.81 -33.05
CA MET A 155 -12.31 41.90 -32.21
C MET A 155 -13.65 42.47 -32.70
N ASP A 156 -13.77 42.74 -34.01
CA ASP A 156 -14.97 43.35 -34.61
C ASP A 156 -16.21 42.44 -34.47
N GLU A 157 -15.99 41.12 -34.41
CA GLU A 157 -17.01 40.11 -34.15
C GLU A 157 -17.35 40.00 -32.65
N HIS A 158 -16.35 40.14 -31.77
CA HIS A 158 -16.48 39.87 -30.34
C HIS A 158 -17.48 40.79 -29.63
N LEU A 159 -17.54 42.06 -30.01
CA LEU A 159 -18.53 42.99 -29.46
C LEU A 159 -19.97 42.63 -29.87
N GLY A 160 -20.16 42.04 -31.06
CA GLY A 160 -21.45 41.50 -31.49
C GLY A 160 -21.83 40.23 -30.73
N ASN A 161 -20.88 39.31 -30.55
CA ASN A 161 -21.09 38.06 -29.83
C ASN A 161 -21.37 38.30 -28.33
N LEU A 162 -20.62 39.21 -27.69
CA LEU A 162 -20.86 39.62 -26.30
C LEU A 162 -22.22 40.33 -26.14
N ARG A 163 -22.60 41.18 -27.09
CA ARG A 163 -23.94 41.79 -27.11
C ARG A 163 -25.02 40.71 -27.17
N ARG A 164 -24.91 39.74 -28.08
CA ARG A 164 -25.86 38.63 -28.22
C ARG A 164 -25.96 37.78 -26.94
N VAL A 165 -24.85 37.56 -26.23
CA VAL A 165 -24.83 36.86 -24.93
C VAL A 165 -25.53 37.67 -23.85
N LEU A 166 -25.28 38.98 -23.75
CA LEU A 166 -25.95 39.89 -22.80
C LEU A 166 -27.45 40.06 -23.10
N GLU A 167 -27.83 40.16 -24.37
CA GLU A 167 -29.23 40.17 -24.80
C GLU A 167 -29.95 38.86 -24.44
N ARG A 168 -29.23 37.73 -24.39
CA ARG A 168 -29.76 36.42 -23.96
C ARG A 168 -30.00 36.34 -22.44
N THR A 169 -29.24 37.05 -21.61
CA THR A 169 -29.46 37.05 -20.13
C THR A 169 -30.65 37.91 -19.70
N SER A 170 -30.93 38.98 -20.45
CA SER A 170 -31.93 40.00 -20.09
C SER A 170 -33.35 39.44 -19.82
N PRO A 171 -33.95 38.59 -20.68
CA PRO A 171 -35.29 38.04 -20.47
C PRO A 171 -35.43 37.17 -19.21
N TYR A 172 -34.32 36.58 -18.75
CA TYR A 172 -34.28 35.69 -17.59
C TYR A 172 -33.82 36.40 -16.31
N GLY A 173 -33.52 37.71 -16.38
CA GLY A 173 -33.09 38.50 -15.22
C GLY A 173 -31.73 38.09 -14.64
N LEU A 174 -30.93 37.30 -15.38
CA LEU A 174 -29.63 36.78 -14.93
C LEU A 174 -28.59 37.92 -14.90
N LYS A 175 -28.13 38.29 -13.70
CA LYS A 175 -27.22 39.41 -13.46
C LYS A 175 -25.78 38.92 -13.37
N MET A 176 -24.89 39.66 -14.02
CA MET A 176 -23.45 39.44 -13.99
C MET A 176 -22.78 40.48 -13.10
N ASN A 177 -21.68 40.12 -12.45
CA ASN A 177 -20.98 41.01 -11.51
C ASN A 177 -19.96 41.89 -12.26
N PRO A 178 -20.20 43.22 -12.41
CA PRO A 178 -19.34 44.07 -13.23
C PRO A 178 -17.92 44.25 -12.68
N THR A 179 -17.69 44.04 -11.38
CA THR A 179 -16.34 44.15 -10.78
C THR A 179 -15.50 42.87 -10.89
N LYS A 180 -16.11 41.79 -11.37
CA LYS A 180 -15.44 40.51 -11.65
C LYS A 180 -15.45 40.11 -13.13
N CYS A 181 -16.39 40.64 -13.92
CA CYS A 181 -16.39 40.40 -15.37
C CYS A 181 -15.13 41.00 -15.99
N VAL A 182 -14.49 40.26 -16.88
CA VAL A 182 -13.31 40.69 -17.63
C VAL A 182 -13.68 40.65 -19.10
N ILE A 183 -13.75 41.82 -19.74
CA ILE A 183 -14.35 41.99 -21.07
C ILE A 183 -13.29 42.19 -22.14
N ALA A 184 -13.45 41.50 -23.27
CA ALA A 184 -12.66 41.67 -24.50
C ALA A 184 -11.13 41.64 -24.25
N VAL A 185 -10.67 40.61 -23.55
CA VAL A 185 -9.25 40.35 -23.29
C VAL A 185 -8.71 39.27 -24.23
N SER A 186 -7.41 39.31 -24.50
CA SER A 186 -6.73 38.21 -25.19
C SER A 186 -6.51 36.98 -24.29
N ALA A 187 -6.36 37.20 -22.98
CA ALA A 187 -6.22 36.15 -21.96
C ALA A 187 -7.19 36.35 -20.78
N GLY A 188 -7.81 35.28 -20.27
CA GLY A 188 -8.68 35.32 -19.08
C GLY A 188 -8.62 34.04 -18.23
N GLU A 189 -8.74 34.16 -16.89
CA GLU A 189 -8.81 33.01 -15.97
C GLU A 189 -10.22 32.37 -15.97
N PHE A 190 -10.32 31.12 -16.42
CA PHE A 190 -11.54 30.31 -16.47
C PHE A 190 -11.29 28.94 -15.83
N LEU A 191 -12.09 28.57 -14.83
CA LEU A 191 -11.93 27.34 -14.04
C LEU A 191 -10.51 27.17 -13.45
N GLY A 192 -9.88 28.30 -13.13
CA GLY A 192 -8.49 28.45 -12.67
C GLY A 192 -7.46 28.61 -13.80
N PHE A 193 -7.79 28.22 -15.03
CA PHE A 193 -6.86 28.22 -16.17
C PHE A 193 -6.85 29.55 -16.91
N MET A 194 -5.67 30.10 -17.17
CA MET A 194 -5.50 31.32 -17.97
C MET A 194 -5.63 30.97 -19.46
N VAL A 195 -6.84 31.04 -20.01
CA VAL A 195 -7.15 30.74 -21.42
C VAL A 195 -6.76 31.91 -22.30
N HIS A 196 -6.09 31.65 -23.43
CA HIS A 196 -5.61 32.65 -24.41
C HIS A 196 -5.66 32.09 -25.85
N GLU A 197 -5.51 32.96 -26.86
CA GLU A 197 -5.41 32.60 -28.30
C GLU A 197 -4.40 31.47 -28.55
N LYS A 198 -3.22 31.58 -27.94
CA LYS A 198 -2.12 30.61 -28.09
C LYS A 198 -2.28 29.31 -27.26
N GLY A 199 -3.39 29.14 -26.55
CA GLY A 199 -3.67 27.96 -25.73
C GLY A 199 -3.92 28.28 -24.26
N ILE A 200 -3.78 27.26 -23.41
CA ILE A 200 -4.17 27.29 -22.00
C ILE A 200 -2.94 27.40 -21.12
N LYS A 201 -2.93 28.45 -20.30
CA LYS A 201 -1.98 28.74 -19.22
C LYS A 201 -2.69 28.59 -17.87
N SER A 202 -2.10 29.10 -16.81
CA SER A 202 -2.48 28.83 -15.42
C SER A 202 -2.41 30.17 -14.64
N ALA A 203 -3.14 30.44 -13.53
CA ALA A 203 -3.14 31.74 -12.79
C ALA A 203 -2.51 31.74 -11.35
N LYS A 204 -1.62 32.70 -11.05
CA LYS A 204 -0.55 32.66 -10.01
C LYS A 204 -0.98 32.67 -8.52
N ALA A 205 -0.06 32.28 -7.62
CA ALA A 205 -0.34 31.93 -6.21
C ALA A 205 0.01 32.99 -5.14
N VAL A 206 -0.92 33.25 -4.21
CA VAL A 206 -0.80 34.30 -3.15
C VAL A 206 -0.41 33.75 -1.76
N LYS A 207 -0.52 32.44 -1.51
CA LYS A 207 -0.34 31.87 -0.14
C LYS A 207 1.11 31.51 0.25
N GLY A 208 2.04 31.48 -0.70
CA GLY A 208 3.43 31.07 -0.44
C GLY A 208 4.31 32.15 0.18
N GLN A 209 4.05 33.43 -0.15
CA GLN A 209 4.93 34.54 0.25
C GLN A 209 4.96 34.76 1.76
N VAL A 210 3.79 34.77 2.41
CA VAL A 210 3.62 34.94 3.86
C VAL A 210 4.41 33.91 4.68
N ILE A 211 4.67 32.73 4.12
CA ILE A 211 5.45 31.67 4.79
C ILE A 211 6.96 31.90 4.61
N ALA A 212 7.40 32.52 3.50
CA ALA A 212 8.80 32.84 3.29
C ALA A 212 9.26 33.96 4.25
N ASP A 213 8.44 35.01 4.38
CA ASP A 213 8.76 36.19 5.18
C ASP A 213 8.94 35.85 6.69
N PHE A 214 8.17 34.88 7.21
CA PHE A 214 8.26 34.39 8.60
C PHE A 214 9.52 33.56 8.90
N ILE A 215 10.14 32.97 7.87
CA ILE A 215 11.24 32.02 8.02
C ILE A 215 12.62 32.70 8.14
N ASP A 216 12.73 33.96 7.71
CA ASP A 216 14.01 34.69 7.65
C ASP A 216 14.44 35.26 9.01
N GLU A 217 13.50 35.44 9.94
CA GLU A 217 13.71 36.20 11.19
C GLU A 217 14.37 35.40 12.35
N HIS A 218 14.48 34.06 12.30
CA HIS A 218 14.68 33.24 13.51
C HIS A 218 15.60 31.99 13.37
N HIS A 219 16.94 32.11 13.27
CA HIS A 219 17.83 30.93 13.11
C HIS A 219 19.23 31.05 13.75
N LYS A 220 19.63 30.11 14.66
CA LYS A 220 21.04 29.71 14.93
C LYS A 220 21.27 28.48 15.85
N GLU A 221 22.07 27.52 15.34
CA GLU A 221 23.08 26.57 15.96
C GLU A 221 22.79 25.61 17.15
N ALA A 222 22.94 24.27 16.94
CA ALA A 222 24.01 23.38 17.49
C ALA A 222 23.74 21.82 17.40
N ASP A 223 24.81 21.00 17.32
CA ASP A 223 24.91 19.53 17.03
C ASP A 223 24.70 18.57 18.27
N TYR A 224 24.82 17.21 18.30
CA TYR A 224 25.55 16.13 17.56
C TYR A 224 24.83 14.74 17.66
N VAL A 225 25.20 13.72 16.83
CA VAL A 225 24.75 12.29 16.89
C VAL A 225 25.82 11.30 16.34
N GLU A 226 25.80 10.02 16.77
CA GLU A 226 26.70 8.90 16.38
C GLU A 226 26.34 8.21 15.03
N ILE A 227 27.32 7.55 14.37
CA ILE A 227 27.22 7.07 12.96
C ILE A 227 27.34 5.53 12.87
N VAL A 228 26.44 4.90 12.10
CA VAL A 228 26.46 3.45 11.79
C VAL A 228 26.67 3.24 10.28
N PRO A 229 27.55 2.30 9.84
CA PRO A 229 27.90 2.11 8.43
C PRO A 229 26.84 1.41 7.59
N TRP A 230 26.92 1.62 6.27
CA TRP A 230 26.18 0.88 5.24
C TRP A 230 27.04 -0.26 4.69
N THR A 231 26.48 -1.46 4.48
CA THR A 231 27.22 -2.59 3.91
C THR A 231 26.95 -2.71 2.41
N VAL A 232 27.97 -2.99 1.59
CA VAL A 232 27.84 -3.21 0.13
C VAL A 232 28.60 -4.45 -0.34
N PHE A 233 27.89 -5.32 -1.04
CA PHE A 233 28.40 -6.48 -1.75
C PHE A 233 28.46 -6.18 -3.26
N PHE A 234 29.50 -6.67 -3.95
CA PHE A 234 29.69 -6.41 -5.38
C PHE A 234 30.27 -7.63 -6.11
N ASP A 235 29.87 -7.85 -7.36
CA ASP A 235 30.52 -8.81 -8.28
C ASP A 235 30.46 -8.35 -9.74
N GLY A 236 31.40 -8.85 -10.56
CA GLY A 236 31.47 -8.66 -12.00
C GLY A 236 31.53 -9.98 -12.78
N SER A 237 30.67 -10.10 -13.78
CA SER A 237 30.56 -11.27 -14.67
C SER A 237 30.86 -10.88 -16.11
N VAL A 238 31.69 -11.70 -16.78
CA VAL A 238 31.99 -11.55 -18.21
C VAL A 238 31.66 -12.84 -18.95
N CYS A 239 30.86 -12.76 -20.02
CA CYS A 239 30.51 -13.89 -20.86
C CYS A 239 30.49 -13.53 -22.36
N ARG A 240 30.21 -14.51 -23.22
CA ARG A 240 30.17 -14.32 -24.69
C ARG A 240 29.11 -13.31 -25.16
N HIS A 241 28.08 -13.05 -24.36
CA HIS A 241 26.97 -12.13 -24.69
C HIS A 241 27.17 -10.71 -24.14
N GLY A 242 28.10 -10.51 -23.20
CA GLY A 242 28.33 -9.22 -22.59
C GLY A 242 29.05 -9.28 -21.25
N CYS A 243 29.12 -8.11 -20.63
CA CYS A 243 29.67 -7.90 -19.29
C CYS A 243 28.53 -7.42 -18.40
N GLY A 244 28.50 -7.85 -17.14
CA GLY A 244 27.47 -7.52 -16.18
C GLY A 244 28.07 -7.30 -14.79
N ILE A 245 27.42 -6.46 -13.99
CA ILE A 245 27.77 -6.24 -12.59
C ILE A 245 26.54 -6.40 -11.73
N GLY A 246 26.74 -6.93 -10.52
CA GLY A 246 25.72 -7.13 -9.52
C GLY A 246 26.12 -6.46 -8.21
N LEU A 247 25.15 -5.87 -7.53
CA LEU A 247 25.33 -5.19 -6.25
C LEU A 247 24.20 -5.57 -5.29
N MET A 248 24.55 -5.72 -4.02
CA MET A 248 23.59 -5.76 -2.93
C MET A 248 24.03 -4.75 -1.86
N ILE A 249 23.16 -3.78 -1.55
CA ILE A 249 23.43 -2.73 -0.55
C ILE A 249 22.49 -2.93 0.64
N ILE A 250 23.02 -2.93 1.85
CA ILE A 250 22.27 -3.05 3.10
C ILE A 250 22.42 -1.74 3.90
N SER A 251 21.29 -1.20 4.33
CA SER A 251 21.25 0.00 5.17
C SER A 251 21.56 -0.28 6.65
N PRO A 252 21.97 0.74 7.44
CA PRO A 252 22.13 0.66 8.90
C PRO A 252 20.89 0.21 9.71
N ARG A 253 19.77 -0.10 9.03
CA ARG A 253 18.52 -0.61 9.61
C ARG A 253 18.03 -1.88 8.90
N GLY A 254 18.95 -2.65 8.31
CA GLY A 254 18.67 -3.97 7.71
C GLY A 254 17.96 -3.98 6.35
N ALA A 255 17.47 -2.84 5.83
CA ALA A 255 16.83 -2.83 4.51
C ALA A 255 17.86 -3.08 3.38
N CYS A 256 17.55 -4.05 2.51
CA CYS A 256 18.40 -4.52 1.42
C CYS A 256 17.95 -3.99 0.03
N PHE A 257 18.91 -3.74 -0.87
CA PHE A 257 18.70 -3.21 -2.22
C PHE A 257 19.59 -3.92 -3.25
N GLU A 258 18.96 -4.66 -4.17
CA GLU A 258 19.62 -5.40 -5.26
C GLU A 258 19.71 -4.57 -6.56
N PHE A 259 20.85 -4.63 -7.26
CA PHE A 259 21.05 -3.99 -8.56
C PHE A 259 21.83 -4.87 -9.53
N ALA A 260 21.46 -4.83 -10.81
CA ALA A 260 22.14 -5.53 -11.90
C ALA A 260 22.31 -4.58 -13.11
N TYR A 261 23.52 -4.48 -13.68
CA TYR A 261 23.79 -3.60 -14.83
C TYR A 261 24.64 -4.27 -15.91
N THR A 262 24.20 -4.25 -17.16
CA THR A 262 25.01 -4.65 -18.32
C THR A 262 26.00 -3.55 -18.69
N ILE A 263 27.28 -3.89 -18.82
CA ILE A 263 28.36 -2.99 -19.23
C ILE A 263 28.66 -3.19 -20.72
N LYS A 264 28.81 -2.08 -21.45
CA LYS A 264 29.34 -2.02 -22.82
C LYS A 264 30.28 -0.81 -22.94
N PRO A 265 31.42 -0.89 -23.65
CA PRO A 265 31.96 -2.04 -24.37
C PRO A 265 32.47 -3.17 -23.45
N TYR A 266 32.92 -4.27 -24.05
CA TYR A 266 33.42 -5.46 -23.35
C TYR A 266 34.62 -5.13 -22.44
N ARG A 267 34.68 -5.77 -21.27
CA ARG A 267 35.70 -5.60 -20.22
C ARG A 267 36.18 -6.95 -19.70
N THR A 268 37.29 -6.97 -18.96
CA THR A 268 37.78 -8.18 -18.24
C THR A 268 37.06 -8.36 -16.90
N ASN A 269 37.11 -9.56 -16.29
CA ASN A 269 36.41 -9.84 -15.03
C ASN A 269 36.80 -8.85 -13.92
N ASN A 270 38.09 -8.64 -13.73
CA ASN A 270 38.64 -7.67 -12.78
C ASN A 270 38.15 -6.24 -13.05
N GLN A 271 38.00 -5.84 -14.31
CA GLN A 271 37.45 -4.52 -14.69
C GLN A 271 35.94 -4.42 -14.45
N THR A 272 35.19 -5.53 -14.52
CA THR A 272 33.78 -5.56 -14.13
C THR A 272 33.60 -5.54 -12.61
N GLU A 273 34.41 -6.28 -11.85
CA GLU A 273 34.40 -6.26 -10.39
C GLU A 273 34.73 -4.85 -9.84
N TYR A 274 35.74 -4.18 -10.41
CA TYR A 274 36.04 -2.78 -10.10
C TYR A 274 34.88 -1.84 -10.45
N GLU A 275 34.24 -2.00 -11.62
CA GLU A 275 33.07 -1.18 -11.97
C GLU A 275 31.90 -1.42 -11.01
N ALA A 276 31.69 -2.67 -10.57
CA ALA A 276 30.67 -3.02 -9.59
C ALA A 276 30.92 -2.24 -8.29
N LEU A 277 32.12 -2.36 -7.71
CA LEU A 277 32.48 -1.62 -6.50
C LEU A 277 32.32 -0.10 -6.65
N ILE A 278 32.86 0.47 -7.73
CA ILE A 278 32.71 1.91 -8.04
C ILE A 278 31.23 2.29 -8.09
N LYS A 279 30.40 1.50 -8.77
CA LYS A 279 28.96 1.74 -8.88
C LYS A 279 28.24 1.66 -7.52
N GLY A 280 28.64 0.73 -6.66
CA GLY A 280 28.16 0.61 -5.28
C GLY A 280 28.51 1.82 -4.42
N LEU A 281 29.76 2.26 -4.46
CA LEU A 281 30.24 3.44 -3.73
C LEU A 281 29.60 4.74 -4.25
N GLU A 282 29.42 4.87 -5.57
CA GLU A 282 28.66 5.98 -6.15
C GLU A 282 27.23 6.03 -5.60
N LEU A 283 26.52 4.89 -5.58
CA LEU A 283 25.15 4.77 -5.05
C LEU A 283 25.07 5.17 -3.57
N LEU A 284 26.00 4.69 -2.75
CA LEU A 284 26.12 5.06 -1.33
C LEU A 284 26.40 6.56 -1.13
N LYS A 285 27.22 7.16 -1.99
CA LYS A 285 27.46 8.61 -2.02
C LYS A 285 26.22 9.40 -2.45
N GLU A 286 25.36 8.88 -3.35
CA GLU A 286 24.12 9.56 -3.75
C GLU A 286 23.09 9.67 -2.62
N ILE A 287 23.05 8.67 -1.74
CA ILE A 287 22.11 8.64 -0.61
C ILE A 287 22.63 9.36 0.64
N GLY A 288 23.90 9.78 0.63
CA GLY A 288 24.55 10.50 1.72
C GLY A 288 24.98 9.59 2.87
N ALA A 289 25.43 8.37 2.57
CA ALA A 289 26.06 7.51 3.57
C ALA A 289 27.40 8.11 4.01
N GLU A 290 27.61 8.27 5.32
CA GLU A 290 28.86 8.82 5.87
C GLU A 290 29.87 7.73 6.26
N ALA A 291 29.44 6.49 6.38
CA ALA A 291 30.26 5.34 6.73
C ALA A 291 29.88 4.11 5.88
N VAL A 292 30.87 3.32 5.46
CA VAL A 292 30.69 2.18 4.55
C VAL A 292 31.54 0.96 4.94
N GLU A 293 30.94 -0.22 4.82
CA GLU A 293 31.60 -1.52 4.85
C GLU A 293 31.46 -2.18 3.48
N VAL A 294 32.59 -2.51 2.84
CA VAL A 294 32.64 -3.13 1.53
C VAL A 294 32.97 -4.61 1.68
N MET A 295 32.17 -5.47 1.07
CA MET A 295 32.36 -6.92 1.04
C MET A 295 32.46 -7.40 -0.41
N GLY A 296 33.42 -8.29 -0.71
CA GLY A 296 33.54 -8.89 -2.04
C GLY A 296 34.48 -10.10 -2.06
N ASP A 297 34.24 -11.03 -2.98
CA ASP A 297 35.05 -12.24 -3.19
C ASP A 297 36.22 -12.04 -4.18
N SER A 298 36.30 -10.88 -4.83
CA SER A 298 37.48 -10.49 -5.60
C SER A 298 38.67 -10.17 -4.70
N GLN A 299 39.47 -11.19 -4.41
CA GLN A 299 40.72 -11.06 -3.66
C GLN A 299 41.68 -10.04 -4.29
N LEU A 300 41.65 -9.85 -5.61
CA LEU A 300 42.48 -8.86 -6.29
C LEU A 300 42.03 -7.43 -5.97
N VAL A 301 40.73 -7.13 -6.12
CA VAL A 301 40.19 -5.77 -5.94
C VAL A 301 40.34 -5.34 -4.47
N ILE A 302 39.96 -6.20 -3.52
CA ILE A 302 40.05 -5.89 -2.08
C ILE A 302 41.51 -5.63 -1.67
N LYS A 303 42.45 -6.51 -2.06
CA LYS A 303 43.87 -6.37 -1.67
C LYS A 303 44.62 -5.24 -2.37
N GLN A 304 44.22 -4.87 -3.58
CA GLN A 304 44.75 -3.67 -4.21
C GLN A 304 44.27 -2.41 -3.47
N LEU A 305 43.00 -2.37 -3.03
CA LEU A 305 42.45 -1.23 -2.31
C LEU A 305 42.99 -1.11 -0.88
N SER A 306 43.16 -2.22 -0.15
CA SER A 306 43.84 -2.25 1.17
C SER A 306 45.32 -1.86 1.09
N GLY A 307 45.93 -1.96 -0.10
CA GLY A 307 47.34 -1.62 -0.35
C GLY A 307 48.31 -2.79 -0.21
N GLU A 308 47.82 -4.01 0.02
CA GLU A 308 48.63 -5.24 0.03
C GLU A 308 49.19 -5.58 -1.35
N TYR A 309 48.44 -5.31 -2.43
CA TYR A 309 48.83 -5.62 -3.81
C TYR A 309 49.06 -4.36 -4.65
N GLU A 310 50.16 -4.33 -5.39
CA GLU A 310 50.51 -3.25 -6.32
C GLU A 310 49.71 -3.37 -7.63
N CYS A 311 48.89 -2.36 -7.96
CA CYS A 311 48.19 -2.31 -9.24
C CYS A 311 49.15 -1.86 -10.36
N ARG A 312 49.76 -2.81 -11.08
CA ARG A 312 50.72 -2.52 -12.16
C ARG A 312 50.08 -2.29 -13.54
N ASP A 313 48.89 -2.85 -13.77
CA ASP A 313 48.16 -2.71 -15.03
C ASP A 313 47.63 -1.28 -15.21
N ASN A 314 47.97 -0.64 -16.33
CA ASN A 314 47.62 0.78 -16.57
C ASN A 314 46.12 1.03 -16.79
N VAL A 315 45.33 0.00 -17.09
CA VAL A 315 43.87 0.08 -17.22
C VAL A 315 43.19 -0.20 -15.88
N LEU A 316 43.74 -1.08 -15.04
CA LEU A 316 43.22 -1.28 -13.68
C LEU A 316 43.60 -0.12 -12.73
N LYS A 317 44.73 0.57 -12.95
CA LYS A 317 45.11 1.76 -12.18
C LYS A 317 44.04 2.85 -12.17
N THR A 318 43.38 3.11 -13.31
CA THR A 318 42.34 4.16 -13.37
C THR A 318 41.09 3.78 -12.57
N TYR A 319 40.71 2.50 -12.54
CA TYR A 319 39.64 2.02 -11.68
C TYR A 319 40.03 2.01 -10.19
N HIS A 320 41.27 1.62 -9.88
CA HIS A 320 41.82 1.63 -8.53
C HIS A 320 41.88 3.05 -7.93
N GLU A 321 42.33 4.03 -8.72
CA GLU A 321 42.33 5.44 -8.35
C GLU A 321 40.90 5.99 -8.15
N ALA A 322 39.96 5.66 -9.06
CA ALA A 322 38.57 6.08 -8.94
C ALA A 322 37.88 5.49 -7.69
N ALA A 323 38.10 4.21 -7.41
CA ALA A 323 37.59 3.55 -6.21
C ALA A 323 38.22 4.15 -4.94
N LYS A 324 39.54 4.42 -4.92
CA LYS A 324 40.18 5.09 -3.77
C LYS A 324 39.69 6.51 -3.53
N GLN A 325 39.42 7.29 -4.59
CA GLN A 325 38.83 8.62 -4.46
C GLN A 325 37.44 8.54 -3.83
N LEU A 326 36.58 7.64 -4.32
CA LEU A 326 35.23 7.44 -3.78
C LEU A 326 35.23 6.94 -2.33
N LEU A 327 36.14 6.02 -1.97
CA LEU A 327 36.30 5.59 -0.58
C LEU A 327 36.71 6.75 0.32
N GLY A 328 37.61 7.63 -0.13
CA GLY A 328 38.08 8.79 0.63
C GLY A 328 37.01 9.85 0.94
N ASP A 329 35.82 9.78 0.34
CA ASP A 329 34.68 10.64 0.67
C ASP A 329 33.89 10.18 1.92
N PHE A 330 34.11 8.97 2.42
CA PHE A 330 33.44 8.42 3.60
C PHE A 330 34.26 8.67 4.88
N LYS A 331 33.60 9.03 5.98
CA LYS A 331 34.23 9.28 7.30
C LYS A 331 34.78 8.00 7.94
N GLN A 332 34.18 6.85 7.64
CA GLN A 332 34.60 5.53 8.12
C GLN A 332 34.44 4.50 7.00
N ILE A 333 35.46 3.67 6.81
CA ILE A 333 35.58 2.72 5.71
C ILE A 333 36.09 1.39 6.27
N THR A 334 35.44 0.29 5.91
CA THR A 334 35.92 -1.09 6.14
C THR A 334 35.95 -1.84 4.81
N LEU A 335 37.01 -2.60 4.54
CA LEU A 335 37.15 -3.43 3.32
C LEU A 335 37.37 -4.89 3.73
N THR A 336 36.45 -5.77 3.36
CA THR A 336 36.42 -7.18 3.79
C THR A 336 36.36 -8.12 2.60
N HIS A 337 37.28 -9.07 2.53
CA HIS A 337 37.25 -10.15 1.55
C HIS A 337 36.43 -11.33 2.06
N ILE A 338 35.46 -11.81 1.28
CA ILE A 338 34.54 -12.90 1.67
C ILE A 338 34.66 -14.13 0.73
N PRO A 339 34.26 -15.34 1.17
CA PRO A 339 34.12 -16.50 0.29
C PRO A 339 33.05 -16.28 -0.79
N ARG A 340 33.20 -16.95 -1.95
CA ARG A 340 32.30 -16.81 -3.10
C ARG A 340 30.86 -17.23 -2.79
N GLU A 341 30.69 -18.19 -1.89
CA GLU A 341 29.39 -18.67 -1.41
C GLU A 341 28.62 -17.55 -0.69
N GLN A 342 29.32 -16.59 -0.07
CA GLN A 342 28.73 -15.43 0.63
C GLN A 342 28.48 -14.24 -0.31
N ASN A 343 29.01 -14.25 -1.54
CA ASN A 343 28.76 -13.22 -2.57
C ASN A 343 27.78 -13.69 -3.66
N ALA A 344 27.05 -14.80 -3.43
CA ALA A 344 26.28 -15.50 -4.45
C ALA A 344 25.19 -14.63 -5.11
N GLU A 345 24.54 -13.74 -4.36
CA GLU A 345 23.48 -12.86 -4.86
C GLU A 345 24.02 -11.79 -5.80
N ALA A 346 25.13 -11.13 -5.45
CA ALA A 346 25.82 -10.20 -6.35
C ALA A 346 26.30 -10.92 -7.62
N ASN A 347 26.85 -12.13 -7.51
CA ASN A 347 27.22 -12.94 -8.66
C ASN A 347 26.02 -13.33 -9.55
N SER A 348 24.86 -13.67 -8.97
CA SER A 348 23.66 -13.97 -9.74
C SER A 348 23.15 -12.74 -10.52
N LEU A 349 23.18 -11.55 -9.89
CA LEU A 349 22.83 -10.28 -10.52
C LEU A 349 23.80 -9.93 -11.65
N ALA A 350 25.11 -10.15 -11.45
CA ALA A 350 26.14 -9.93 -12.46
C ALA A 350 25.97 -10.87 -13.67
N GLN A 351 25.69 -12.16 -13.45
CA GLN A 351 25.48 -13.15 -14.52
C GLN A 351 24.21 -12.87 -15.34
N GLY A 352 23.10 -12.53 -14.68
CA GLY A 352 21.89 -12.10 -15.37
C GLY A 352 22.12 -10.85 -16.23
N ALA A 353 22.90 -9.88 -15.72
CA ALA A 353 23.27 -8.68 -16.45
C ALA A 353 24.27 -8.91 -17.60
N SER A 354 25.16 -9.91 -17.51
CA SER A 354 26.14 -10.20 -18.56
C SER A 354 25.53 -10.95 -19.75
N GLY A 355 24.28 -11.40 -19.64
CA GLY A 355 23.64 -12.26 -20.63
C GLY A 355 24.18 -13.69 -20.58
N TYR A 356 24.72 -14.13 -19.44
CA TYR A 356 25.10 -15.52 -19.25
C TYR A 356 23.83 -16.38 -19.35
N PRO A 357 23.70 -17.29 -20.33
CA PRO A 357 22.42 -17.92 -20.60
C PRO A 357 22.11 -18.98 -19.53
N PRO A 358 20.98 -18.87 -18.81
CA PRO A 358 20.36 -20.05 -18.22
C PRO A 358 19.75 -20.90 -19.34
N MET A 359 19.68 -22.22 -19.18
CA MET A 359 19.09 -23.12 -20.18
C MET A 359 17.57 -22.88 -20.35
N ASN A 360 17.18 -22.35 -21.54
CA ASN A 360 15.84 -22.31 -22.17
C ASN A 360 14.70 -21.58 -21.40
N SER A 361 13.65 -21.00 -22.03
CA SER A 361 13.02 -21.23 -23.35
C SER A 361 12.41 -19.95 -23.98
N GLU A 362 11.91 -20.05 -25.22
CA GLU A 362 11.65 -18.96 -26.20
C GLU A 362 10.21 -18.43 -26.29
N ALA A 363 10.02 -17.27 -26.97
CA ALA A 363 8.79 -16.90 -27.70
C ALA A 363 9.06 -15.80 -28.78
N GLU A 364 8.49 -15.92 -29.98
CA GLU A 364 8.58 -14.94 -31.10
C GLU A 364 7.30 -14.07 -31.25
N VAL A 365 7.39 -12.92 -31.95
CA VAL A 365 6.28 -11.99 -32.23
C VAL A 365 6.38 -11.37 -33.64
N GLU A 366 5.25 -11.23 -34.34
CA GLU A 366 5.11 -10.61 -35.69
C GLU A 366 4.34 -9.26 -35.64
N ILE A 367 4.50 -8.36 -36.64
CA ILE A 367 4.10 -6.93 -36.56
C ILE A 367 3.37 -6.41 -37.82
N THR A 368 2.36 -5.53 -37.66
CA THR A 368 1.87 -4.59 -38.71
C THR A 368 1.30 -3.27 -38.12
N MET A 369 1.11 -2.20 -38.91
CA MET A 369 1.11 -0.78 -38.48
C MET A 369 0.01 0.12 -39.11
N ILE A 370 -0.46 1.18 -38.40
CA ILE A 370 -1.25 2.33 -38.92
C ILE A 370 -0.93 3.67 -38.16
N ASP A 371 -0.82 4.79 -38.90
CA ASP A 371 -0.82 6.26 -38.58
C ASP A 371 0.08 6.91 -37.48
N GLY A 372 0.99 7.88 -37.71
CA GLY A 372 1.17 8.77 -38.87
C GLY A 372 1.54 10.27 -38.58
N VAL A 373 1.92 10.71 -37.35
CA VAL A 373 2.08 12.16 -37.00
C VAL A 373 3.42 12.48 -36.28
N LEU A 374 3.91 13.74 -36.35
CA LEU A 374 5.20 14.24 -35.81
C LEU A 374 5.05 15.40 -34.79
N LEU A 375 6.05 15.61 -33.92
CA LEU A 375 6.14 16.68 -32.88
C LEU A 375 7.46 17.47 -32.97
N ARG A 376 7.51 18.75 -32.52
CA ARG A 376 8.69 19.67 -32.59
C ARG A 376 9.42 19.79 -31.24
N CYS A 377 10.76 19.83 -31.27
CA CYS A 377 11.59 20.19 -30.10
C CYS A 377 11.81 21.72 -29.98
N LEU A 378 11.81 22.24 -28.74
CA LEU A 378 11.96 23.66 -28.40
C LEU A 378 13.36 23.97 -27.84
N ASP A 379 13.80 25.21 -27.99
CA ASP A 379 15.06 25.72 -27.44
C ASP A 379 14.96 26.04 -25.92
N LYS A 380 16.06 26.51 -25.31
CA LYS A 380 16.13 26.75 -23.86
C LYS A 380 15.32 27.97 -23.40
N GLU A 381 15.16 29.00 -24.23
CA GLU A 381 14.36 30.18 -23.87
C GLU A 381 12.88 30.01 -24.30
N GLU A 382 12.58 29.35 -25.43
CA GLU A 382 11.25 28.83 -25.78
C GLU A 382 10.73 27.89 -24.70
N ALA A 383 11.52 26.91 -24.23
CA ALA A 383 11.12 25.98 -23.18
C ALA A 383 10.97 26.66 -21.81
N LYS A 384 11.78 27.70 -21.50
CA LYS A 384 11.55 28.55 -20.32
C LYS A 384 10.30 29.38 -20.45
N VAL A 385 10.02 29.96 -21.63
CA VAL A 385 8.79 30.71 -21.88
C VAL A 385 7.59 29.77 -21.76
N VAL A 386 7.60 28.59 -22.37
CA VAL A 386 6.52 27.59 -22.23
C VAL A 386 6.38 27.08 -20.80
N MET A 387 7.48 26.77 -20.09
CA MET A 387 7.41 26.37 -18.69
C MET A 387 6.95 27.51 -17.78
N TRP A 388 7.33 28.75 -18.06
CA TRP A 388 6.84 29.94 -17.37
C TRP A 388 5.36 30.15 -17.67
N GLU A 389 4.91 30.03 -18.92
CA GLU A 389 3.49 30.07 -19.29
C GLU A 389 2.65 28.96 -18.64
N VAL A 390 3.24 27.80 -18.33
CA VAL A 390 2.61 26.71 -17.57
C VAL A 390 2.68 26.93 -16.04
N HIS A 391 3.76 27.54 -15.52
CA HIS A 391 4.01 27.74 -14.08
C HIS A 391 3.69 29.13 -13.52
N ASP A 392 3.32 30.13 -14.34
CA ASP A 392 2.94 31.49 -13.91
C ASP A 392 1.56 31.49 -13.23
N GLY A 393 1.22 30.38 -12.56
CA GLY A 393 -0.07 29.80 -12.77
C GLY A 393 -0.44 28.53 -12.00
N ILE A 394 -1.67 28.53 -11.46
CA ILE A 394 -2.36 27.57 -10.60
C ILE A 394 -1.42 26.77 -9.70
N CYS A 395 -1.28 27.27 -8.48
CA CYS A 395 -1.23 26.39 -7.30
C CYS A 395 -2.39 26.75 -6.36
N GLY A 396 -3.61 26.50 -6.84
CA GLY A 396 -4.80 26.31 -6.02
C GLY A 396 -4.84 24.91 -5.41
N THR A 397 -5.70 24.70 -4.41
CA THR A 397 -5.79 23.44 -3.66
C THR A 397 -6.34 22.27 -4.47
N HIS A 398 -5.54 21.20 -4.60
CA HIS A 398 -5.86 19.89 -5.19
C HIS A 398 -6.31 19.86 -6.67
N GLN A 399 -5.37 19.57 -7.58
CA GLN A 399 -5.65 18.90 -8.86
C GLN A 399 -4.68 17.71 -9.08
N SER A 400 -5.10 16.72 -9.86
CA SER A 400 -4.39 15.44 -10.01
C SER A 400 -3.35 15.45 -11.13
N ALA A 401 -2.30 14.63 -10.99
CA ALA A 401 -1.17 14.55 -11.93
C ALA A 401 -1.57 14.14 -13.36
N TYR A 402 -2.73 13.50 -13.54
CA TYR A 402 -3.24 13.09 -14.84
C TYR A 402 -3.51 14.30 -15.76
N LYS A 403 -4.00 15.42 -15.20
CA LYS A 403 -4.39 16.61 -15.95
C LYS A 403 -3.19 17.43 -16.46
N MET A 404 -2.10 17.51 -15.68
CA MET A 404 -0.83 18.11 -16.13
C MET A 404 -0.22 17.34 -17.31
N LYS A 405 -0.18 16.00 -17.23
CA LYS A 405 0.34 15.17 -18.32
C LYS A 405 -0.45 15.39 -19.63
N TRP A 406 -1.75 15.58 -19.52
CA TRP A 406 -2.67 15.74 -20.63
C TRP A 406 -2.55 17.13 -21.31
N LEU A 407 -2.39 18.22 -20.53
CA LEU A 407 -2.12 19.57 -21.06
C LEU A 407 -0.85 19.61 -21.94
N LEU A 408 0.24 19.01 -21.45
CA LEU A 408 1.51 18.92 -22.18
C LEU A 408 1.37 18.21 -23.54
N GLN A 409 0.55 17.17 -23.61
CA GLN A 409 0.31 16.40 -24.84
C GLN A 409 -0.53 17.16 -25.88
N ARG A 410 -1.26 18.21 -25.48
CA ARG A 410 -2.22 18.94 -26.34
C ARG A 410 -1.61 20.13 -27.07
N VAL A 411 -0.54 20.73 -26.52
CA VAL A 411 0.21 21.84 -27.15
C VAL A 411 1.24 21.34 -28.20
N GLY A 412 1.42 20.02 -28.32
CA GLY A 412 2.36 19.42 -29.29
C GLY A 412 3.84 19.49 -28.88
N VAL A 413 4.11 19.71 -27.58
CA VAL A 413 5.44 19.94 -27.00
C VAL A 413 5.81 18.81 -26.06
N LEU A 414 7.08 18.38 -26.08
CA LEU A 414 7.60 17.33 -25.21
C LEU A 414 8.51 17.94 -24.14
N LEU A 415 8.07 17.93 -22.88
CA LEU A 415 8.86 18.37 -21.73
C LEU A 415 9.45 17.16 -20.99
N ALA A 416 10.77 17.19 -20.79
CA ALA A 416 11.54 16.01 -20.37
C ALA A 416 11.38 15.62 -18.89
N ASP A 417 10.85 16.52 -18.05
CA ASP A 417 10.83 16.36 -16.59
C ASP A 417 9.53 16.86 -15.93
N TYR A 418 9.25 16.35 -14.72
CA TYR A 418 8.30 16.78 -13.65
C TYR A 418 6.95 16.08 -13.42
N ALA A 419 6.32 15.41 -14.40
CA ALA A 419 4.92 14.96 -14.22
C ALA A 419 4.67 13.87 -13.12
N GLY A 420 5.70 13.17 -12.64
CA GLY A 420 5.55 12.06 -11.67
C GLY A 420 5.63 12.43 -10.18
N GLY A 421 6.19 13.59 -9.83
CA GLY A 421 6.62 13.87 -8.46
C GLY A 421 5.51 14.27 -7.46
N LEU A 422 4.41 14.86 -7.93
CA LEU A 422 3.48 15.58 -7.05
C LEU A 422 2.65 14.67 -6.12
N LEU A 423 2.29 13.47 -6.58
CA LEU A 423 1.48 12.52 -5.81
C LEU A 423 2.26 11.94 -4.62
N TYR A 424 3.56 11.72 -4.80
CA TYR A 424 4.48 11.22 -3.78
C TYR A 424 4.66 12.20 -2.63
N ILE A 425 4.72 13.51 -2.92
CA ILE A 425 5.01 14.55 -1.93
C ILE A 425 3.86 14.71 -0.91
N LEU A 426 2.60 14.70 -1.36
CA LEU A 426 1.45 14.91 -0.47
C LEU A 426 1.24 13.75 0.52
N GLN A 427 1.41 12.50 0.08
CA GLN A 427 1.34 11.33 0.99
C GLN A 427 2.55 11.25 1.94
N LYS A 428 3.73 11.72 1.54
CA LYS A 428 4.93 11.65 2.38
C LYS A 428 4.97 12.74 3.45
N LEU A 429 4.39 13.93 3.21
CA LEU A 429 4.35 15.03 4.19
C LEU A 429 3.65 14.64 5.50
N SER A 430 2.58 13.84 5.45
CA SER A 430 1.91 13.30 6.66
C SER A 430 2.76 12.29 7.45
N ARG A 431 3.76 11.67 6.82
CA ARG A 431 4.66 10.67 7.44
C ARG A 431 5.98 11.26 7.94
N LEU A 432 6.30 12.51 7.60
CA LEU A 432 7.63 13.10 7.82
C LEU A 432 7.74 14.03 9.04
N SER A 433 6.62 14.54 9.59
CA SER A 433 6.63 15.41 10.78
C SER A 433 6.79 14.64 12.10
N LYS A 434 6.37 13.37 12.17
CA LYS A 434 6.14 12.58 13.41
C LYS A 434 5.17 13.23 14.43
N VAL A 435 4.53 14.34 14.08
CA VAL A 435 3.52 15.05 14.89
C VAL A 435 2.29 15.28 14.00
N PRO A 436 1.07 14.97 14.45
CA PRO A 436 -0.13 15.09 13.62
C PRO A 436 -0.40 16.56 13.22
N PRO A 437 -0.95 16.82 12.01
CA PRO A 437 -1.19 18.19 11.53
C PRO A 437 -2.08 19.05 12.42
N TYR A 438 -2.94 18.43 13.25
CA TYR A 438 -3.81 19.13 14.19
C TYR A 438 -3.04 19.73 15.37
N GLN A 439 -2.17 18.95 16.01
CA GLN A 439 -1.31 19.39 17.11
C GLN A 439 -0.33 20.50 16.65
N LEU A 440 0.19 20.40 15.43
CA LEU A 440 0.98 21.46 14.81
C LEU A 440 0.19 22.76 14.52
N VAL A 441 -1.14 22.77 14.56
CA VAL A 441 -1.97 23.96 14.30
C VAL A 441 -2.63 24.51 15.58
N TYR A 442 -3.05 23.65 16.50
CA TYR A 442 -3.83 24.02 17.70
C TYR A 442 -3.10 23.78 19.02
N GLY A 443 -1.91 23.19 18.99
CA GLY A 443 -1.06 22.95 20.16
C GLY A 443 -1.27 21.61 20.83
N HIS A 444 -2.49 21.11 20.84
CA HIS A 444 -2.84 19.85 21.49
C HIS A 444 -3.33 18.82 20.47
N GLU A 445 -3.32 17.55 20.84
CA GLU A 445 -4.00 16.51 20.07
C GLU A 445 -5.52 16.72 20.08
N ALA A 446 -6.20 16.25 19.03
CA ALA A 446 -7.66 16.30 18.98
C ALA A 446 -8.24 15.26 19.96
N VAL A 447 -9.04 15.71 20.94
CA VAL A 447 -9.88 14.81 21.74
C VAL A 447 -10.93 14.20 20.81
N LEU A 448 -10.94 12.87 20.72
CA LEU A 448 -11.75 12.14 19.77
C LEU A 448 -13.17 11.96 20.34
N PRO A 449 -14.25 12.01 19.53
CA PRO A 449 -15.62 12.08 20.05
C PRO A 449 -16.05 10.93 20.97
N TRP A 450 -15.39 9.78 20.90
CA TRP A 450 -15.64 8.66 21.81
C TRP A 450 -15.01 8.85 23.20
N GLU A 451 -13.90 9.58 23.32
CA GLU A 451 -13.20 9.76 24.60
C GLU A 451 -14.07 10.48 25.64
N ASN A 452 -14.91 11.41 25.18
CA ASN A 452 -15.96 12.07 25.98
C ASN A 452 -17.00 11.08 26.54
N ASN A 453 -17.32 10.01 25.81
CA ASN A 453 -18.37 9.07 26.20
C ASN A 453 -17.89 7.99 27.20
N ILE A 454 -16.58 7.76 27.30
CA ILE A 454 -15.99 6.74 28.20
C ILE A 454 -15.29 7.32 29.43
N GLY A 455 -15.26 8.65 29.59
CA GLY A 455 -14.58 9.30 30.72
C GLY A 455 -13.08 9.00 30.74
N SER A 456 -12.42 9.14 29.58
CA SER A 456 -10.98 8.88 29.42
C SER A 456 -10.15 9.55 30.54
N ARG A 457 -9.12 8.85 31.05
CA ARG A 457 -8.25 9.33 32.15
C ARG A 457 -7.63 10.71 31.86
N ARG A 458 -7.47 11.07 30.58
CA ARG A 458 -7.04 12.40 30.11
C ARG A 458 -8.06 13.49 30.47
N LEU A 459 -9.35 13.23 30.22
CA LEU A 459 -10.46 14.11 30.61
C LEU A 459 -10.66 14.13 32.14
N THR A 460 -10.57 12.97 32.81
CA THR A 460 -10.75 12.90 34.28
C THR A 460 -9.68 13.67 35.06
N LEU A 461 -8.46 13.77 34.53
CA LEU A 461 -7.39 14.61 35.09
C LEU A 461 -7.60 16.09 34.75
N GLN A 462 -8.14 16.40 33.57
CA GLN A 462 -8.40 17.77 33.12
C GLN A 462 -9.55 18.43 33.92
N ASP A 463 -10.57 17.65 34.31
CA ASP A 463 -11.65 18.07 35.22
C ASP A 463 -11.22 18.27 36.69
N GLN A 464 -10.01 17.83 37.06
CA GLN A 464 -9.44 18.01 38.41
C GLN A 464 -8.57 19.26 38.54
N LEU A 465 -8.21 19.91 37.42
CA LEU A 465 -7.42 21.14 37.41
C LEU A 465 -8.30 22.35 37.79
N THR A 466 -7.78 23.22 38.65
CA THR A 466 -8.36 24.55 38.81
C THR A 466 -8.19 25.37 37.53
N ALA A 467 -9.01 26.42 37.36
CA ALA A 467 -8.94 27.27 36.17
C ALA A 467 -7.54 27.87 35.94
N ASP A 468 -6.84 28.24 37.01
CA ASP A 468 -5.48 28.81 36.92
C ASP A 468 -4.44 27.75 36.57
N GLU A 469 -4.55 26.52 37.09
CA GLU A 469 -3.68 25.40 36.71
C GLU A 469 -3.89 24.99 35.24
N TYR A 470 -5.15 24.95 34.79
CA TYR A 470 -5.49 24.73 33.38
C TYR A 470 -4.91 25.83 32.49
N TYR A 471 -5.03 27.11 32.89
CA TYR A 471 -4.48 28.22 32.12
C TYR A 471 -2.95 28.16 32.02
N ASN A 472 -2.24 27.83 33.11
CA ASN A 472 -0.78 27.69 33.10
C ASN A 472 -0.32 26.51 32.22
N LEU A 473 -0.97 25.34 32.34
CA LEU A 473 -0.67 24.18 31.50
C LEU A 473 -0.81 24.49 30.00
N MET A 474 -1.88 25.21 29.63
CA MET A 474 -2.12 25.65 28.25
C MET A 474 -1.11 26.69 27.74
N MET A 475 -0.46 27.46 28.63
CA MET A 475 0.64 28.36 28.25
C MET A 475 1.94 27.59 28.03
N ASP A 476 2.29 26.67 28.94
CA ASP A 476 3.49 25.83 28.81
C ASP A 476 3.44 24.95 27.54
N GLU A 477 2.31 24.28 27.29
CA GLU A 477 2.09 23.52 26.04
C GLU A 477 2.17 24.44 24.80
N SER A 478 1.72 25.70 24.88
CA SER A 478 1.83 26.65 23.76
C SER A 478 3.29 27.03 23.44
N GLU A 479 4.20 27.03 24.41
CA GLU A 479 5.64 27.23 24.18
C GLU A 479 6.30 25.98 23.57
N GLU A 480 5.98 24.77 24.06
CA GLU A 480 6.49 23.51 23.47
C GLU A 480 6.05 23.33 22.01
N VAL A 481 4.85 23.81 21.68
CA VAL A 481 4.29 23.76 20.32
C VAL A 481 5.05 24.68 19.35
N ALA A 482 5.54 25.83 19.82
CA ALA A 482 6.42 26.68 19.02
C ALA A 482 7.73 25.96 18.67
N GLN A 483 8.33 25.25 19.64
CA GLN A 483 9.53 24.44 19.39
C GLN A 483 9.25 23.27 18.43
N SER A 484 8.12 22.57 18.61
CA SER A 484 7.73 21.43 17.78
C SER A 484 7.47 21.84 16.32
N ARG A 485 6.93 23.03 16.10
CA ARG A 485 6.78 23.65 14.77
C ARG A 485 8.14 23.93 14.11
N LEU A 486 9.10 24.49 14.85
CA LEU A 486 10.46 24.77 14.35
C LEU A 486 11.17 23.49 13.88
N ARG A 487 11.20 22.45 14.72
CA ARG A 487 11.83 21.14 14.40
C ARG A 487 11.21 20.46 13.18
N ALA A 488 9.91 20.65 12.94
CA ALA A 488 9.23 20.13 11.75
C ALA A 488 9.60 20.92 10.47
N LEU A 489 9.85 22.23 10.59
CA LEU A 489 10.14 23.13 9.48
C LEU A 489 11.55 22.89 8.89
N GLU A 490 12.55 22.67 9.74
CA GLU A 490 13.92 22.30 9.35
C GLU A 490 13.92 20.98 8.55
N LYS A 491 13.27 19.95 9.10
CA LYS A 491 13.09 18.64 8.44
C LYS A 491 12.45 18.73 7.05
N ILE A 492 11.56 19.68 6.82
CA ILE A 492 10.93 19.90 5.52
C ILE A 492 11.89 20.61 4.55
N LYS A 493 12.66 21.61 5.00
CA LYS A 493 13.69 22.30 4.20
C LYS A 493 14.75 21.32 3.69
N GLU A 494 15.35 20.53 4.57
CA GLU A 494 16.41 19.57 4.22
C GLU A 494 15.95 18.53 3.20
N ASN A 495 14.77 17.95 3.44
CA ASN A 495 14.20 16.94 2.54
C ASN A 495 13.86 17.52 1.15
N LYS A 496 13.42 18.78 1.07
CA LYS A 496 13.15 19.46 -0.20
C LYS A 496 14.45 19.68 -1.00
N ALA A 497 15.54 20.07 -0.33
CA ALA A 497 16.87 20.19 -0.94
C ALA A 497 17.47 18.83 -1.34
N ARG A 498 17.20 17.76 -0.59
CA ARG A 498 17.63 16.39 -0.92
C ARG A 498 16.89 15.82 -2.13
N VAL A 499 15.57 16.01 -2.21
CA VAL A 499 14.74 15.55 -3.34
C VAL A 499 15.09 16.29 -4.64
N SER A 500 15.30 17.61 -4.58
CA SER A 500 15.72 18.40 -5.75
C SER A 500 17.06 17.92 -6.33
N ARG A 501 18.06 17.65 -5.47
CA ARG A 501 19.37 17.11 -5.87
C ARG A 501 19.28 15.69 -6.45
N HIS A 502 18.41 14.83 -5.91
CA HIS A 502 18.19 13.48 -6.45
C HIS A 502 17.49 13.50 -7.82
N TYR A 503 16.53 14.41 -8.03
CA TYR A 503 15.76 14.48 -9.27
C TYR A 503 16.65 14.90 -10.47
N ASN A 504 17.47 15.94 -10.29
CA ASN A 504 18.38 16.43 -11.34
C ASN A 504 19.52 15.45 -11.71
N LYS A 505 19.75 14.39 -10.92
CA LYS A 505 20.87 13.46 -11.13
C LYS A 505 20.59 12.33 -12.12
N LYS A 506 19.30 12.06 -12.44
CA LYS A 506 18.87 10.93 -13.30
C LYS A 506 18.56 11.32 -14.75
N VAL A 507 18.72 12.59 -15.12
CA VAL A 507 18.50 13.08 -16.49
C VAL A 507 19.78 12.90 -17.31
N LYS A 508 19.81 11.93 -18.24
CA LYS A 508 20.82 11.90 -19.31
C LYS A 508 20.34 12.79 -20.45
N SER A 509 21.08 13.87 -20.74
CA SER A 509 20.78 14.75 -21.86
C SER A 509 20.93 14.01 -23.19
N LYS A 510 19.99 14.29 -24.10
CA LYS A 510 20.11 13.97 -25.52
C LYS A 510 19.79 15.25 -26.27
N THR A 511 20.75 15.76 -27.03
CA THR A 511 20.59 16.98 -27.82
C THR A 511 19.76 16.67 -29.06
N PHE A 512 18.64 17.35 -29.18
CA PHE A 512 17.87 17.51 -30.41
C PHE A 512 18.11 18.93 -30.91
N GLU A 513 18.14 19.13 -32.22
CA GLU A 513 18.29 20.49 -32.77
C GLU A 513 16.93 21.22 -32.83
N GLU A 514 16.98 22.55 -32.79
CA GLU A 514 15.78 23.38 -32.74
C GLU A 514 15.00 23.23 -34.06
N GLY A 515 13.77 22.72 -33.98
CA GLY A 515 12.94 22.40 -35.15
C GLY A 515 12.94 20.92 -35.58
N GLU A 516 13.70 20.04 -34.92
CA GLU A 516 13.72 18.61 -35.25
C GLU A 516 12.36 17.92 -34.97
N LEU A 517 11.93 17.03 -35.87
CA LEU A 517 10.61 16.39 -35.87
C LEU A 517 10.67 14.92 -35.42
N VAL A 518 9.91 14.56 -34.37
CA VAL A 518 9.91 13.19 -33.78
C VAL A 518 8.54 12.50 -33.83
N TRP A 519 8.54 11.17 -33.97
CA TRP A 519 7.34 10.38 -34.31
C TRP A 519 6.38 10.09 -33.15
N LYS A 520 5.08 10.18 -33.45
CA LYS A 520 3.98 9.78 -32.56
C LYS A 520 3.83 8.25 -32.52
N LEU A 521 3.81 7.69 -31.32
CA LEU A 521 3.35 6.32 -31.07
C LEU A 521 1.91 6.38 -30.56
N VAL A 522 1.02 5.59 -31.14
CA VAL A 522 -0.35 5.36 -30.67
C VAL A 522 -0.54 3.86 -30.47
N LEU A 523 -1.13 3.48 -29.34
CA LEU A 523 -1.52 2.09 -29.04
C LEU A 523 -3.05 2.01 -28.96
N PRO A 524 -3.68 0.88 -29.35
CA PRO A 524 -5.12 0.69 -29.21
C PRO A 524 -5.59 0.77 -27.75
N ILE A 525 -6.84 1.19 -27.54
CA ILE A 525 -7.46 1.16 -26.20
C ILE A 525 -7.69 -0.30 -25.80
N GLY A 526 -6.97 -0.77 -24.78
CA GLY A 526 -7.21 -2.06 -24.13
C GLY A 526 -6.01 -3.01 -24.07
N SER A 527 -5.01 -2.86 -24.94
CA SER A 527 -3.83 -3.75 -24.94
C SER A 527 -2.73 -3.26 -23.98
N ARG A 528 -2.21 -4.18 -23.15
CA ARG A 528 -0.95 -4.04 -22.41
C ARG A 528 0.01 -5.11 -22.90
N ASP A 529 1.02 -4.69 -23.65
CA ASP A 529 2.10 -5.56 -24.10
C ASP A 529 3.30 -5.40 -23.14
N ASN A 530 3.75 -6.49 -22.54
CA ASN A 530 4.82 -6.49 -21.53
C ASN A 530 6.22 -6.27 -22.11
N VAL A 531 6.38 -6.26 -23.45
CA VAL A 531 7.62 -5.82 -24.11
C VAL A 531 7.82 -4.29 -23.98
N PHE A 532 6.79 -3.52 -23.61
CA PHE A 532 6.87 -2.06 -23.49
C PHE A 532 6.32 -1.48 -22.18
N GLY A 533 7.22 -1.27 -21.22
CA GLY A 533 6.95 -0.54 -19.98
C GLY A 533 6.53 0.93 -20.19
N ARG A 534 5.85 1.50 -19.19
CA ARG A 534 5.27 2.87 -19.24
C ARG A 534 6.33 3.97 -19.40
N MET A 535 6.67 4.33 -20.64
CA MET A 535 6.17 5.54 -21.32
C MET A 535 6.87 5.68 -22.67
N GLN A 536 6.12 5.85 -23.76
CA GLN A 536 6.73 6.03 -25.09
C GLN A 536 6.11 7.17 -25.90
N LEU A 537 7.00 8.03 -26.36
CA LEU A 537 7.07 8.46 -27.76
C LEU A 537 8.37 7.87 -28.34
N ARG A 538 8.34 7.40 -29.60
CA ARG A 538 9.36 6.49 -30.16
C ARG A 538 10.23 7.11 -31.26
N SER A 539 11.38 6.46 -31.42
CA SER A 539 12.33 6.41 -32.54
C SER A 539 11.77 6.48 -33.97
N TYR A 540 12.59 6.98 -34.92
CA TYR A 540 12.70 6.60 -36.34
C TYR A 540 14.07 7.09 -36.87
N SER A 541 14.66 6.67 -38.01
CA SER A 541 14.97 5.32 -38.55
C SER A 541 16.03 5.46 -39.67
N GLY A 542 16.84 4.42 -40.01
CA GLY A 542 17.92 4.60 -41.00
C GLY A 542 18.54 3.36 -41.68
N ARG A 543 17.82 2.70 -42.60
CA ARG A 543 18.28 2.02 -43.85
C ARG A 543 19.51 1.04 -43.85
N ARG A 544 19.23 -0.28 -43.97
CA ARG A 544 19.56 -1.23 -45.11
C ARG A 544 19.84 -2.70 -44.67
N ARG A 545 19.32 -3.65 -45.46
CA ARG A 545 19.62 -5.12 -45.50
C ARG A 545 20.85 -5.39 -46.43
N PRO A 546 21.38 -6.64 -46.71
CA PRO A 546 20.82 -7.99 -46.46
C PRO A 546 21.78 -9.19 -46.16
N LEU A 547 21.19 -10.38 -45.87
CA LEU A 547 21.63 -11.78 -46.16
C LEU A 547 23.03 -12.26 -45.65
N SER A 548 23.20 -13.45 -45.03
CA SER A 548 22.87 -14.77 -45.60
C SER A 548 22.92 -15.98 -44.62
N THR A 549 22.11 -17.00 -44.95
CA THR A 549 22.33 -18.47 -45.00
C THR A 549 22.95 -19.32 -43.87
N SER A 550 22.17 -20.33 -43.44
CA SER A 550 22.52 -21.77 -43.34
C SER A 550 23.47 -22.29 -42.24
N LYS A 551 22.92 -23.06 -41.28
CA LYS A 551 22.88 -24.55 -41.34
C LYS A 551 22.14 -25.17 -40.15
N SER A 552 21.41 -26.25 -40.45
CA SER A 552 20.85 -27.20 -39.49
C SER A 552 21.92 -28.16 -38.94
N PHE A 553 21.76 -28.61 -37.70
CA PHE A 553 22.16 -29.94 -37.24
C PHE A 553 21.22 -30.40 -36.13
N LEU A 554 20.70 -31.62 -36.28
CA LEU A 554 19.93 -32.36 -35.28
C LEU A 554 20.89 -33.16 -34.39
N ILE A 555 20.62 -33.24 -33.09
CA ILE A 555 21.07 -34.32 -32.21
C ILE A 555 19.89 -34.70 -31.30
N ASP A 556 19.78 -36.00 -30.98
CA ASP A 556 18.62 -36.68 -30.40
C ASP A 556 18.12 -36.21 -29.03
N GLN A 557 16.83 -36.50 -28.80
CA GLN A 557 16.20 -36.59 -27.49
C GLN A 557 16.72 -37.83 -26.74
N GLU A 558 17.14 -37.67 -25.47
CA GLU A 558 16.96 -38.64 -24.35
C GLU A 558 17.78 -38.34 -23.06
N SER A 559 18.66 -37.31 -23.03
CA SER A 559 19.67 -37.18 -21.96
C SER A 559 19.56 -35.98 -20.99
N LEU A 560 18.43 -35.25 -20.92
CA LEU A 560 18.37 -33.94 -20.23
C LEU A 560 17.12 -33.68 -19.34
N GLU A 561 16.52 -34.72 -18.75
CA GLU A 561 15.30 -34.57 -17.91
C GLU A 561 15.52 -34.42 -16.39
N SER A 562 16.75 -34.44 -15.86
CA SER A 562 16.98 -34.61 -14.41
C SER A 562 17.39 -33.39 -13.57
N MET A 563 17.67 -32.20 -14.14
CA MET A 563 18.24 -31.07 -13.37
C MET A 563 17.69 -29.68 -13.72
N ALA A 564 16.41 -29.42 -13.45
CA ALA A 564 15.81 -28.09 -13.52
C ALA A 564 15.46 -27.54 -12.13
N GLN A 565 16.02 -26.37 -11.77
CA GLN A 565 15.77 -25.69 -10.49
C GLN A 565 14.33 -25.11 -10.44
N PRO A 566 13.54 -25.28 -9.35
CA PRO A 566 12.21 -24.69 -9.26
C PRO A 566 12.27 -23.18 -8.94
N SER A 567 11.51 -22.37 -9.68
CA SER A 567 11.24 -20.97 -9.33
C SER A 567 10.25 -20.88 -8.16
N ILE A 568 10.40 -19.85 -7.32
CA ILE A 568 9.65 -19.69 -6.05
C ILE A 568 8.12 -19.67 -6.27
N ASN A 569 7.65 -19.18 -7.43
CA ASN A 569 6.23 -19.16 -7.78
C ASN A 569 5.63 -20.55 -8.14
N LYS A 570 6.43 -21.63 -8.16
CA LYS A 570 5.94 -23.01 -8.38
C LYS A 570 5.79 -23.83 -7.09
N ALA A 571 6.15 -23.31 -5.92
CA ALA A 571 6.19 -24.08 -4.67
C ALA A 571 4.81 -24.32 -4.03
N ILE A 572 3.86 -23.40 -4.24
CA ILE A 572 2.46 -23.52 -3.77
C ILE A 572 1.54 -23.23 -4.96
N ASN A 573 0.93 -24.28 -5.53
CA ASN A 573 -0.17 -24.12 -6.47
C ASN A 573 -1.46 -24.57 -5.80
N ARG A 574 -2.44 -23.69 -5.66
CA ARG A 574 -3.76 -24.06 -5.15
C ARG A 574 -4.68 -24.33 -6.33
N ASP A 575 -4.97 -25.59 -6.58
CA ASP A 575 -5.83 -25.99 -7.69
C ASP A 575 -7.30 -25.67 -7.38
N ALA A 576 -8.02 -25.20 -8.41
CA ALA A 576 -9.48 -25.05 -8.43
C ALA A 576 -10.20 -26.36 -8.07
N ILE A 577 -11.40 -26.26 -7.50
CA ILE A 577 -12.25 -27.42 -7.19
C ILE A 577 -13.27 -27.58 -8.32
N THR A 578 -13.23 -28.71 -9.03
CA THR A 578 -14.14 -28.99 -10.15
C THR A 578 -15.41 -29.72 -9.70
N GLU A 579 -16.45 -29.70 -10.55
CA GLU A 579 -17.69 -30.45 -10.32
C GLU A 579 -17.45 -31.96 -10.21
N GLU A 580 -16.50 -32.49 -10.98
CA GLU A 580 -16.06 -33.89 -10.92
C GLU A 580 -15.51 -34.25 -9.53
N VAL A 581 -14.68 -33.36 -8.94
CA VAL A 581 -14.13 -33.55 -7.59
C VAL A 581 -15.23 -33.51 -6.53
N VAL A 582 -16.21 -32.62 -6.66
CA VAL A 582 -17.38 -32.57 -5.76
C VAL A 582 -18.21 -33.85 -5.85
N ALA A 583 -18.37 -34.43 -7.04
CA ALA A 583 -19.01 -35.73 -7.22
C ALA A 583 -18.21 -36.88 -6.56
N ILE A 584 -16.88 -36.87 -6.69
CA ILE A 584 -15.98 -37.84 -6.05
C ILE A 584 -16.10 -37.79 -4.52
N PHE A 585 -16.17 -36.60 -3.91
CA PHE A 585 -16.41 -36.43 -2.47
C PHE A 585 -17.79 -36.95 -2.01
N THR A 586 -18.75 -37.10 -2.94
CA THR A 586 -20.12 -37.53 -2.62
C THR A 586 -20.27 -39.06 -2.65
N ASP A 587 -19.64 -39.75 -3.63
CA ASP A 587 -19.76 -41.20 -3.78
C ASP A 587 -18.56 -41.98 -3.17
N SER A 588 -17.34 -41.45 -3.28
CA SER A 588 -16.09 -41.93 -2.66
C SER A 588 -15.68 -43.40 -2.87
N ASN A 589 -16.39 -44.19 -3.69
CA ASN A 589 -16.11 -45.60 -3.95
C ASN A 589 -14.82 -45.83 -4.76
N VAL A 590 -14.40 -44.83 -5.54
CA VAL A 590 -13.15 -44.84 -6.32
C VAL A 590 -12.39 -43.57 -5.99
N ILE A 591 -11.18 -43.72 -5.45
CA ILE A 591 -10.28 -42.60 -5.15
C ILE A 591 -9.38 -42.36 -6.37
N PRO A 592 -9.34 -41.13 -6.92
CA PRO A 592 -8.40 -40.79 -7.98
C PRO A 592 -6.96 -40.84 -7.48
N GLU A 593 -6.03 -41.25 -8.35
CA GLU A 593 -4.60 -41.40 -8.03
C GLU A 593 -3.98 -40.13 -7.40
N ARG A 594 -4.45 -38.93 -7.76
CA ARG A 594 -3.98 -37.68 -7.15
C ARG A 594 -4.23 -37.57 -5.65
N TYR A 595 -5.25 -38.24 -5.10
CA TYR A 595 -5.56 -38.22 -3.65
C TYR A 595 -5.05 -39.47 -2.91
N TYR A 596 -4.63 -40.50 -3.64
CA TYR A 596 -4.23 -41.79 -3.07
C TYR A 596 -2.88 -41.68 -2.35
N ARG A 597 -2.88 -41.77 -1.02
CA ARG A 597 -1.71 -41.67 -0.14
C ARG A 597 -1.76 -42.63 1.07
N PRO A 598 -1.92 -43.96 0.86
CA PRO A 598 -2.02 -44.92 1.98
C PRO A 598 -0.77 -44.91 2.88
N ASP A 599 0.42 -44.70 2.30
CA ASP A 599 1.68 -44.71 3.06
C ASP A 599 1.76 -43.56 4.07
N GLU A 600 1.26 -42.36 3.73
CA GLU A 600 1.21 -41.20 4.63
C GLU A 600 0.17 -41.37 5.75
N VAL A 601 -0.92 -42.11 5.49
CA VAL A 601 -1.97 -42.43 6.48
C VAL A 601 -1.44 -43.46 7.50
N HIS A 602 -0.76 -44.51 7.02
CA HIS A 602 -0.23 -45.58 7.87
C HIS A 602 1.18 -45.30 8.42
N ALA A 603 1.80 -44.16 8.08
CA ALA A 603 3.11 -43.76 8.59
C ALA A 603 3.11 -43.55 10.11
N GLY A 604 3.92 -44.34 10.84
CA GLY A 604 4.13 -44.20 12.28
C GLY A 604 3.08 -44.91 13.14
N ILE A 605 3.44 -45.18 14.40
CA ILE A 605 2.58 -45.85 15.37
C ILE A 605 1.57 -44.82 15.92
N VAL A 606 0.27 -45.10 15.80
CA VAL A 606 -0.79 -44.31 16.43
C VAL A 606 -1.06 -44.89 17.81
N VAL A 607 -1.07 -44.05 18.85
CA VAL A 607 -1.48 -44.48 20.20
C VAL A 607 -2.98 -44.76 20.20
N GLY A 608 -3.36 -45.98 20.60
CA GLY A 608 -4.74 -46.43 20.59
C GLY A 608 -5.66 -45.66 21.54
N TYR A 609 -6.97 -45.70 21.27
CA TYR A 609 -7.98 -45.18 22.20
C TYR A 609 -8.29 -46.17 23.34
N ASP A 610 -8.00 -47.46 23.16
CA ASP A 610 -8.50 -48.58 23.99
C ASP A 610 -7.39 -49.56 24.47
N GLU A 611 -6.11 -49.25 24.30
CA GLU A 611 -5.00 -50.10 24.80
C GLU A 611 -4.50 -49.60 26.17
N GLU A 612 -4.16 -50.53 27.07
CA GLU A 612 -3.82 -50.26 28.48
C GLU A 612 -2.44 -49.56 28.69
N GLU A 613 -1.83 -49.00 27.65
CA GLU A 613 -0.66 -48.11 27.76
C GLU A 613 -1.10 -46.68 28.14
N GLU A 614 -0.68 -46.22 29.32
CA GLU A 614 -0.79 -44.86 29.89
C GLU A 614 -1.67 -43.85 29.12
N ALA A 615 -2.91 -43.66 29.59
CA ALA A 615 -3.84 -42.67 29.07
C ALA A 615 -3.20 -41.27 29.01
N TYR A 616 -2.91 -40.79 27.79
CA TYR A 616 -2.37 -39.46 27.57
C TYR A 616 -3.51 -38.43 27.49
N GLU A 617 -3.35 -37.29 28.14
CA GLU A 617 -4.22 -36.13 27.94
C GLU A 617 -3.39 -34.96 27.39
N LEU A 618 -3.87 -34.34 26.30
CA LEU A 618 -3.27 -33.12 25.78
C LEU A 618 -3.48 -31.98 26.81
N PRO A 619 -2.46 -31.18 27.17
CA PRO A 619 -2.61 -30.16 28.19
C PRO A 619 -3.78 -29.21 27.90
N VAL A 620 -4.65 -29.02 28.89
CA VAL A 620 -5.74 -28.06 28.85
C VAL A 620 -5.32 -26.83 29.65
N VAL A 621 -5.17 -25.67 29.00
CA VAL A 621 -4.85 -24.39 29.66
C VAL A 621 -6.14 -23.58 29.81
N ASP A 622 -6.33 -22.97 30.97
CA ASP A 622 -7.52 -22.17 31.27
C ASP A 622 -7.19 -20.67 31.29
N MET A 623 -7.77 -19.90 30.37
CA MET A 623 -7.52 -18.46 30.28
C MET A 623 -8.11 -17.67 31.46
N ALA A 624 -9.19 -18.13 32.09
CA ALA A 624 -9.72 -17.49 33.29
C ALA A 624 -8.76 -17.68 34.48
N ARG A 625 -8.14 -18.85 34.59
CA ARG A 625 -7.09 -19.12 35.61
C ARG A 625 -5.79 -18.35 35.34
N LEU A 626 -5.41 -18.13 34.07
CA LEU A 626 -4.30 -17.24 33.71
C LEU A 626 -4.56 -15.77 34.11
N LEU A 627 -5.82 -15.31 34.04
CA LEU A 627 -6.23 -13.95 34.39
C LEU A 627 -6.47 -13.73 35.89
N ASP A 628 -6.56 -14.80 36.68
CA ASP A 628 -6.76 -14.78 38.14
C ASP A 628 -5.41 -14.65 38.87
N PRO A 629 -5.13 -13.56 39.60
CA PRO A 629 -3.84 -13.36 40.27
C PRO A 629 -3.43 -14.46 41.27
N GLU A 630 -4.38 -15.19 41.85
CA GLU A 630 -4.09 -16.28 42.81
C GLU A 630 -3.80 -17.62 42.11
N LEU A 631 -4.28 -17.81 40.88
CA LEU A 631 -4.14 -19.06 40.11
C LEU A 631 -3.15 -18.95 38.93
N ALA A 632 -2.81 -17.72 38.53
CA ALA A 632 -1.99 -17.44 37.35
C ALA A 632 -0.63 -18.13 37.37
N GLU A 633 0.10 -18.11 38.49
CA GLU A 633 1.44 -18.71 38.58
C GLU A 633 1.44 -20.20 38.19
N ALA A 634 0.49 -20.97 38.74
CA ALA A 634 0.35 -22.39 38.44
C ALA A 634 -0.13 -22.66 37.00
N GLU A 635 -1.00 -21.80 36.44
CA GLU A 635 -1.50 -21.96 35.08
C GLU A 635 -0.50 -21.47 34.02
N ILE A 636 0.34 -20.48 34.34
CA ILE A 636 1.48 -20.01 33.52
C ILE A 636 2.53 -21.13 33.44
N ALA A 637 2.88 -21.77 34.57
CA ALA A 637 3.79 -22.92 34.57
C ALA A 637 3.25 -24.09 33.72
N LYS A 638 1.93 -24.31 33.73
CA LYS A 638 1.24 -25.30 32.90
C LYS A 638 1.28 -24.95 31.41
N LEU A 639 1.07 -23.67 31.06
CA LEU A 639 1.20 -23.15 29.70
C LEU A 639 2.63 -23.38 29.16
N GLY A 640 3.65 -22.99 29.92
CA GLY A 640 5.06 -23.24 29.57
C GLY A 640 5.39 -24.71 29.40
N SER A 641 4.91 -25.56 30.32
CA SER A 641 5.05 -27.01 30.21
C SER A 641 4.41 -27.55 28.93
N ALA A 642 3.22 -27.07 28.53
CA ALA A 642 2.58 -27.47 27.29
C ALA A 642 3.37 -27.03 26.05
N CYS A 643 3.80 -25.76 25.99
CA CYS A 643 4.59 -25.21 24.89
C CYS A 643 5.96 -25.90 24.72
N ARG A 644 6.59 -26.34 25.82
CA ARG A 644 7.86 -27.08 25.82
C ARG A 644 7.70 -28.57 25.48
N ASN A 645 6.76 -29.26 26.14
CA ASN A 645 6.66 -30.72 26.12
C ASN A 645 5.67 -31.30 25.09
N TRP A 646 4.81 -30.47 24.52
CA TRP A 646 3.81 -30.88 23.53
C TRP A 646 3.76 -29.97 22.30
N GLY A 647 4.15 -28.69 22.43
CA GLY A 647 3.97 -27.68 21.38
C GLY A 647 2.49 -27.33 21.10
N PHE A 648 1.56 -28.00 21.78
CA PHE A 648 0.12 -27.99 21.57
C PHE A 648 -0.60 -27.98 22.94
N PHE A 649 -1.72 -27.27 23.03
CA PHE A 649 -2.64 -27.32 24.16
C PHE A 649 -4.08 -27.00 23.73
N GLN A 650 -5.06 -27.38 24.55
CA GLN A 650 -6.44 -26.91 24.41
C GLN A 650 -6.66 -25.71 25.34
N LEU A 651 -7.07 -24.57 24.79
CA LEU A 651 -7.41 -23.37 25.56
C LEU A 651 -8.91 -23.32 25.84
N VAL A 652 -9.28 -23.37 27.12
CA VAL A 652 -10.66 -23.24 27.61
C VAL A 652 -10.87 -21.90 28.31
N ASN A 653 -12.13 -21.52 28.53
CA ASN A 653 -12.53 -20.26 29.18
C ASN A 653 -11.88 -19.01 28.55
N HIS A 654 -11.62 -19.08 27.24
CA HIS A 654 -10.79 -18.17 26.44
C HIS A 654 -11.25 -16.71 26.39
N GLY A 655 -12.43 -16.37 26.91
CA GLY A 655 -12.93 -14.99 26.98
C GLY A 655 -13.42 -14.39 25.65
N VAL A 656 -13.16 -15.03 24.51
CA VAL A 656 -13.86 -14.74 23.24
C VAL A 656 -15.35 -15.05 23.40
N ASP A 657 -16.19 -14.10 22.98
CA ASP A 657 -17.65 -14.19 23.03
C ASP A 657 -18.20 -15.43 22.30
N GLU A 658 -19.11 -16.16 22.97
CA GLU A 658 -19.63 -17.43 22.48
C GLU A 658 -20.51 -17.27 21.22
N GLN A 659 -21.23 -16.15 21.08
CA GLN A 659 -21.99 -15.85 19.87
C GLN A 659 -21.04 -15.61 18.69
N VAL A 660 -19.93 -14.89 18.90
CA VAL A 660 -18.91 -14.69 17.85
C VAL A 660 -18.25 -16.01 17.42
N VAL A 661 -17.99 -16.92 18.36
CA VAL A 661 -17.50 -18.28 18.06
C VAL A 661 -18.55 -19.06 17.24
N ASN A 662 -19.80 -19.06 17.69
CA ASN A 662 -20.88 -19.81 17.04
C ASN A 662 -21.22 -19.24 15.65
N ASP A 663 -21.30 -17.93 15.48
CA ASP A 663 -21.52 -17.25 14.19
C ASP A 663 -20.46 -17.63 13.15
N MET A 664 -19.20 -17.78 13.58
CA MET A 664 -18.10 -18.21 12.71
C MET A 664 -18.20 -19.70 12.35
N LYS A 665 -18.50 -20.58 13.31
CA LYS A 665 -18.75 -22.01 13.04
C LYS A 665 -19.91 -22.22 12.07
N ASP A 666 -21.02 -21.53 12.32
CA ASP A 666 -22.21 -21.53 11.47
C ASP A 666 -21.88 -21.04 10.07
N SER A 667 -21.19 -19.90 9.96
CA SER A 667 -20.86 -19.30 8.66
C SER A 667 -19.90 -20.19 7.86
N ALA A 668 -18.88 -20.78 8.49
CA ALA A 668 -17.99 -21.75 7.88
C ALA A 668 -18.76 -22.98 7.36
N THR A 669 -19.56 -23.60 8.22
CA THR A 669 -20.32 -24.82 7.89
C THR A 669 -21.33 -24.56 6.77
N LYS A 670 -22.07 -23.45 6.85
CA LYS A 670 -23.01 -23.02 5.82
C LYS A 670 -22.31 -22.76 4.49
N PHE A 671 -21.16 -22.06 4.47
CA PHE A 671 -20.40 -21.81 3.24
C PHE A 671 -20.04 -23.11 2.52
N PHE A 672 -19.46 -24.10 3.20
CA PHE A 672 -19.08 -25.35 2.55
C PHE A 672 -20.27 -26.18 2.06
N SER A 673 -21.43 -26.10 2.74
CA SER A 673 -22.69 -26.72 2.31
C SER A 673 -23.31 -26.11 1.04
N LEU A 674 -22.83 -24.94 0.59
CA LEU A 674 -23.33 -24.31 -0.64
C LEU A 674 -22.90 -25.07 -1.90
N PRO A 675 -23.70 -25.01 -2.99
CA PRO A 675 -23.29 -25.47 -4.31
C PRO A 675 -21.98 -24.81 -4.79
N LEU A 676 -21.23 -25.51 -5.64
CA LEU A 676 -19.93 -25.03 -6.14
C LEU A 676 -20.03 -23.64 -6.81
N GLU A 677 -21.09 -23.37 -7.59
CA GLU A 677 -21.34 -22.05 -8.20
C GLU A 677 -21.41 -20.89 -7.20
N SER A 678 -21.83 -21.15 -5.96
CA SER A 678 -21.86 -20.13 -4.90
C SER A 678 -20.49 -19.91 -4.23
N LYS A 679 -19.55 -20.84 -4.43
CA LYS A 679 -18.17 -20.80 -3.89
C LYS A 679 -17.16 -20.29 -4.92
N LYS A 680 -17.40 -20.50 -6.22
CA LYS A 680 -16.60 -19.95 -7.35
C LYS A 680 -16.29 -18.44 -7.29
N PRO A 681 -17.17 -17.53 -6.82
CA PRO A 681 -16.86 -16.09 -6.78
C PRO A 681 -15.64 -15.70 -5.92
N VAL A 682 -15.25 -16.56 -4.98
CA VAL A 682 -14.08 -16.38 -4.11
C VAL A 682 -12.96 -17.37 -4.43
N GLU A 683 -13.02 -18.05 -5.58
CA GLU A 683 -12.01 -19.02 -6.03
C GLU A 683 -10.61 -18.40 -6.12
N VAL A 684 -9.60 -19.23 -5.86
CA VAL A 684 -8.19 -18.85 -5.97
C VAL A 684 -7.83 -18.46 -7.41
N ARG A 685 -7.22 -17.28 -7.56
CA ARG A 685 -6.79 -16.73 -8.86
C ARG A 685 -5.37 -17.18 -9.20
N GLU A 686 -4.99 -17.17 -10.47
CA GLU A 686 -3.61 -17.47 -10.90
C GLU A 686 -2.58 -16.62 -10.12
N ASN A 687 -1.56 -17.28 -9.57
CA ASN A 687 -0.52 -16.69 -8.70
C ASN A 687 -1.03 -16.10 -7.36
N SER A 688 -2.25 -16.43 -6.92
CA SER A 688 -2.77 -16.12 -5.59
C SER A 688 -2.63 -17.31 -4.63
N ILE A 689 -2.39 -17.03 -3.35
CA ILE A 689 -2.57 -18.00 -2.26
C ILE A 689 -3.92 -17.85 -1.54
N GLU A 690 -4.55 -16.68 -1.66
CA GLU A 690 -5.89 -16.41 -1.11
C GLU A 690 -7.01 -16.89 -2.05
N GLY A 691 -8.13 -17.30 -1.47
CA GLY A 691 -9.33 -17.77 -2.15
C GLY A 691 -9.76 -19.18 -1.76
N PHE A 692 -10.82 -19.69 -2.39
CA PHE A 692 -11.35 -21.04 -2.28
C PHE A 692 -10.66 -21.99 -3.28
N GLY A 693 -10.31 -23.20 -2.84
CA GLY A 693 -9.57 -24.19 -3.62
C GLY A 693 -8.89 -25.22 -2.72
N HIS A 694 -8.11 -26.14 -3.29
CA HIS A 694 -7.39 -27.14 -2.51
C HIS A 694 -6.34 -26.54 -1.56
N HIS A 695 -6.01 -27.29 -0.51
CA HIS A 695 -4.76 -27.15 0.23
C HIS A 695 -3.70 -27.99 -0.51
N TYR A 696 -2.50 -27.46 -0.76
CA TYR A 696 -1.49 -28.14 -1.56
C TYR A 696 -0.15 -28.27 -0.81
N SER A 697 0.40 -29.48 -0.81
CA SER A 697 1.78 -29.72 -0.41
C SER A 697 2.35 -30.98 -1.08
N ARG A 698 3.31 -30.72 -2.00
CA ARG A 698 4.32 -31.66 -2.53
C ARG A 698 3.85 -32.77 -3.49
N ALA A 699 4.79 -33.19 -4.36
CA ALA A 699 4.72 -34.35 -5.26
C ALA A 699 3.51 -34.46 -6.22
N GLY A 700 2.74 -33.40 -6.47
CA GLY A 700 1.61 -33.43 -7.41
C GLY A 700 0.39 -34.23 -6.92
N LYS A 701 0.36 -34.56 -5.62
CA LYS A 701 -0.79 -35.16 -4.94
C LYS A 701 -1.63 -34.04 -4.30
N LEU A 702 -2.94 -34.26 -4.18
CA LEU A 702 -3.91 -33.33 -3.60
C LEU A 702 -4.35 -33.79 -2.21
N ASP A 703 -4.66 -32.84 -1.33
CA ASP A 703 -5.19 -33.08 0.02
C ASP A 703 -6.71 -33.35 -0.08
N TRP A 704 -7.27 -34.24 0.75
CA TRP A 704 -8.71 -34.52 0.80
C TRP A 704 -9.46 -33.44 1.61
N ALA A 705 -9.33 -32.19 1.16
CA ALA A 705 -9.85 -31.01 1.85
C ALA A 705 -10.24 -29.91 0.85
N GLN A 706 -11.42 -29.33 1.04
CA GLN A 706 -11.79 -28.04 0.46
C GLN A 706 -11.31 -26.93 1.42
N SER A 707 -10.64 -25.90 0.93
CA SER A 707 -10.10 -24.83 1.78
C SER A 707 -10.44 -23.43 1.26
N VAL A 708 -10.67 -22.47 2.15
CA VAL A 708 -10.64 -21.05 1.83
C VAL A 708 -9.62 -20.34 2.72
N ILE A 709 -8.68 -19.64 2.11
CA ILE A 709 -7.58 -18.93 2.81
C ILE A 709 -7.71 -17.43 2.53
N LEU A 710 -7.70 -16.62 3.58
CA LEU A 710 -7.94 -15.17 3.53
C LEU A 710 -6.99 -14.42 4.46
N VAL A 711 -6.46 -13.28 4.00
CA VAL A 711 -5.80 -12.32 4.89
C VAL A 711 -6.88 -11.57 5.67
N THR A 712 -6.72 -11.53 6.99
CA THR A 712 -7.72 -10.99 7.93
C THR A 712 -7.21 -9.85 8.80
N GLN A 713 -5.90 -9.79 9.07
CA GLN A 713 -5.25 -8.60 9.64
C GLN A 713 -3.88 -8.38 8.97
N PRO A 714 -3.37 -7.13 8.90
CA PRO A 714 -4.07 -5.89 9.24
C PRO A 714 -5.16 -5.55 8.21
N ILE A 715 -5.99 -4.53 8.47
CA ILE A 715 -7.18 -4.24 7.64
C ILE A 715 -6.79 -3.81 6.21
N GLU A 716 -5.69 -3.09 6.07
CA GLU A 716 -5.11 -2.60 4.82
C GLU A 716 -4.60 -3.71 3.88
N ASP A 717 -4.28 -4.90 4.41
CA ASP A 717 -3.83 -6.05 3.63
C ASP A 717 -5.01 -6.92 3.13
N ARG A 718 -6.26 -6.66 3.57
CA ARG A 718 -7.42 -7.47 3.22
C ARG A 718 -7.81 -7.32 1.76
N ASN A 719 -8.13 -8.44 1.10
CA ASN A 719 -8.80 -8.44 -0.19
C ASN A 719 -10.33 -8.65 -0.04
N PRO A 720 -11.16 -7.60 -0.04
CA PRO A 720 -12.61 -7.71 0.18
C PRO A 720 -13.36 -8.35 -1.00
N GLU A 721 -12.72 -8.58 -2.15
CA GLU A 721 -13.32 -9.37 -3.25
C GLU A 721 -13.37 -10.86 -2.91
N LEU A 722 -12.35 -11.38 -2.20
CA LEU A 722 -12.22 -12.80 -1.87
C LEU A 722 -12.96 -13.21 -0.58
N TRP A 723 -13.49 -12.25 0.17
CA TRP A 723 -14.27 -12.53 1.38
C TRP A 723 -15.68 -13.04 1.02
N PRO A 724 -16.10 -14.26 1.42
CA PRO A 724 -17.40 -14.82 1.04
C PRO A 724 -18.58 -13.92 1.40
N THR A 725 -19.50 -13.71 0.45
CA THR A 725 -20.76 -12.97 0.64
C THR A 725 -21.94 -13.87 1.00
N ASN A 726 -21.79 -15.19 0.87
CA ASN A 726 -22.81 -16.19 1.14
C ASN A 726 -22.25 -17.23 2.13
N PRO A 727 -22.87 -17.49 3.30
CA PRO A 727 -24.02 -16.77 3.86
C PRO A 727 -23.73 -15.28 4.08
N ALA A 728 -24.79 -14.45 4.10
CA ALA A 728 -24.68 -13.00 4.28
C ALA A 728 -23.99 -12.59 5.60
N THR A 729 -24.03 -13.47 6.61
CA THR A 729 -23.36 -13.31 7.90
C THR A 729 -21.84 -13.50 7.83
N PHE A 730 -21.31 -14.15 6.79
CA PHE A 730 -19.93 -14.64 6.79
C PHE A 730 -18.89 -13.52 6.95
N ARG A 731 -19.06 -12.39 6.25
CA ARG A 731 -18.12 -11.26 6.33
C ARG A 731 -18.08 -10.62 7.71
N ASP A 732 -19.23 -10.53 8.37
CA ASP A 732 -19.36 -9.94 9.70
C ASP A 732 -18.82 -10.89 10.79
N ALA A 733 -19.18 -12.17 10.70
CA ALA A 733 -18.62 -13.22 11.55
C ALA A 733 -17.09 -13.29 11.44
N LEU A 734 -16.55 -13.37 10.22
CA LEU A 734 -15.12 -13.38 9.94
C LEU A 734 -14.44 -12.11 10.47
N HIS A 735 -15.05 -10.94 10.31
CA HIS A 735 -14.49 -9.70 10.83
C HIS A 735 -14.42 -9.69 12.35
N LYS A 736 -15.53 -9.94 13.06
CA LYS A 736 -15.59 -9.95 14.52
C LYS A 736 -14.62 -10.98 15.09
N PHE A 737 -14.69 -12.20 14.59
CA PHE A 737 -13.83 -13.31 15.01
C PHE A 737 -12.35 -12.99 14.79
N SER A 738 -11.96 -12.34 13.68
CA SER A 738 -10.56 -11.91 13.45
C SER A 738 -10.03 -10.92 14.50
N VAL A 739 -10.88 -10.01 14.98
CA VAL A 739 -10.47 -9.01 15.99
C VAL A 739 -10.33 -9.69 17.36
N GLU A 740 -11.32 -10.50 17.74
CA GLU A 740 -11.30 -11.26 19.00
C GLU A 740 -10.11 -12.22 19.08
N THR A 741 -9.84 -12.99 18.01
CA THR A 741 -8.72 -13.95 18.00
C THR A 741 -7.37 -13.25 17.98
N THR A 742 -7.25 -12.05 17.38
CA THR A 742 -6.03 -11.23 17.52
C THR A 742 -5.85 -10.75 18.97
N SER A 743 -6.91 -10.31 19.65
CA SER A 743 -6.84 -9.92 21.07
C SER A 743 -6.43 -11.12 21.95
N LEU A 744 -7.04 -12.28 21.71
CA LEU A 744 -6.73 -13.53 22.40
C LEU A 744 -5.26 -13.92 22.25
N THR A 745 -4.73 -13.91 21.02
CA THR A 745 -3.31 -14.19 20.75
C THR A 745 -2.38 -13.26 21.53
N MET A 746 -2.67 -11.96 21.56
CA MET A 746 -1.84 -11.01 22.33
C MET A 746 -1.85 -11.29 23.84
N ARG A 747 -2.95 -11.81 24.40
CA ARG A 747 -3.01 -12.23 25.81
C ARG A 747 -2.19 -13.50 26.06
N ILE A 748 -2.34 -14.52 25.21
CA ILE A 748 -1.54 -15.76 25.28
C ILE A 748 -0.05 -15.44 25.19
N VAL A 749 0.34 -14.58 24.26
CA VAL A 749 1.72 -14.09 24.07
C VAL A 749 2.24 -13.36 25.32
N GLY A 750 1.41 -12.56 25.99
CA GLY A 750 1.80 -11.93 27.27
C GLY A 750 2.13 -12.95 28.35
N PHE A 751 1.28 -13.97 28.55
CA PHE A 751 1.54 -15.03 29.52
C PHE A 751 2.73 -15.92 29.14
N MET A 752 2.94 -16.18 27.85
CA MET A 752 4.12 -16.88 27.33
C MET A 752 5.42 -16.12 27.65
N ALA A 753 5.42 -14.79 27.55
CA ALA A 753 6.57 -13.96 27.90
C ALA A 753 6.87 -13.97 29.41
N THR A 754 5.83 -13.86 30.25
CA THR A 754 5.96 -14.01 31.71
C THR A 754 6.55 -15.39 32.09
N GLU A 755 6.15 -16.46 31.40
CA GLU A 755 6.69 -17.81 31.62
C GLU A 755 8.18 -17.92 31.24
N LEU A 756 8.59 -17.21 30.18
CA LEU A 756 9.96 -17.14 29.69
C LEU A 756 10.84 -16.18 30.53
N GLY A 757 10.31 -15.53 31.56
CA GLY A 757 11.06 -14.59 32.41
C GLY A 757 11.39 -13.24 31.75
N ILE A 758 10.79 -12.94 30.59
CA ILE A 758 11.05 -11.71 29.83
C ILE A 758 9.90 -10.69 29.96
N ASP A 759 10.17 -9.44 29.61
CA ASP A 759 9.12 -8.40 29.51
C ASP A 759 8.01 -8.86 28.53
N PRO A 760 6.73 -8.84 28.92
CA PRO A 760 5.61 -9.08 28.01
C PRO A 760 5.68 -8.30 26.69
N GLU A 761 6.24 -7.08 26.70
CA GLU A 761 6.44 -6.26 25.50
C GLU A 761 7.49 -6.86 24.54
N ALA A 762 8.51 -7.57 25.06
CA ALA A 762 9.60 -8.15 24.28
C ALA A 762 9.14 -9.26 23.31
N LEU A 763 8.14 -10.05 23.69
CA LEU A 763 7.48 -11.01 22.79
C LEU A 763 6.31 -10.35 22.03
N ALA A 764 5.53 -9.47 22.68
CA ALA A 764 4.40 -8.79 22.04
C ALA A 764 4.83 -7.96 20.82
N ARG A 765 6.00 -7.30 20.84
CA ARG A 765 6.54 -6.56 19.69
C ARG A 765 6.78 -7.42 18.45
N ALA A 766 7.01 -8.73 18.61
CA ALA A 766 7.18 -9.64 17.48
C ALA A 766 5.87 -9.88 16.73
N PHE A 767 4.73 -9.91 17.44
CA PHE A 767 3.38 -10.17 16.91
C PHE A 767 2.57 -8.89 16.59
N ARG A 768 2.88 -7.74 17.22
CA ARG A 768 2.09 -6.51 17.08
C ARG A 768 2.06 -6.00 15.65
N GLY A 769 0.85 -5.82 15.11
CA GLY A 769 0.62 -5.31 13.75
C GLY A 769 1.12 -6.25 12.65
N ARG A 770 1.42 -7.52 12.96
CA ARG A 770 1.78 -8.53 11.96
C ARG A 770 0.53 -9.10 11.29
N ARG A 771 0.77 -9.85 10.20
CA ARG A 771 -0.30 -10.45 9.41
C ARG A 771 -1.00 -11.58 10.17
N GLN A 772 -2.32 -11.60 10.10
CA GLN A 772 -3.16 -12.74 10.47
C GLN A 772 -3.76 -13.33 9.19
N ASN A 773 -3.55 -14.62 8.96
CA ASN A 773 -4.21 -15.37 7.91
C ASN A 773 -5.24 -16.31 8.54
N MET A 774 -6.43 -16.40 7.97
CA MET A 774 -7.39 -17.44 8.31
C MET A 774 -7.52 -18.44 7.18
N SER A 775 -7.35 -19.72 7.52
CA SER A 775 -7.68 -20.84 6.64
C SER A 775 -8.87 -21.59 7.23
N ILE A 776 -9.91 -21.79 6.42
CA ILE A 776 -11.06 -22.58 6.81
C ILE A 776 -11.05 -23.82 5.94
N HIS A 777 -10.94 -24.98 6.59
CA HIS A 777 -10.83 -26.27 5.94
C HIS A 777 -12.09 -27.09 6.19
N HIS A 778 -12.58 -27.75 5.16
CA HIS A 778 -13.66 -28.72 5.22
C HIS A 778 -13.19 -30.03 4.60
N TYR A 779 -13.26 -31.09 5.39
CA TYR A 779 -12.86 -32.46 5.05
C TYR A 779 -14.14 -33.27 4.81
N PRO A 780 -14.49 -33.57 3.55
CA PRO A 780 -15.64 -34.43 3.24
C PRO A 780 -15.38 -35.86 3.73
N PRO A 781 -16.42 -36.61 4.15
CA PRO A 781 -16.24 -38.02 4.51
C PRO A 781 -15.70 -38.83 3.32
N CYS A 782 -14.98 -39.90 3.61
CA CYS A 782 -14.49 -40.82 2.57
C CYS A 782 -14.70 -42.27 3.00
N ARG A 783 -15.34 -43.10 2.16
CA ARG A 783 -15.54 -44.54 2.45
C ARG A 783 -14.24 -45.34 2.61
N HIS A 784 -13.11 -44.76 2.22
CA HIS A 784 -11.77 -45.34 2.33
C HIS A 784 -10.79 -44.34 2.97
N PRO A 785 -10.95 -44.01 4.27
CA PRO A 785 -10.09 -43.06 4.97
C PRO A 785 -8.64 -43.59 5.15
N ASP A 786 -8.46 -44.89 4.98
CA ASP A 786 -7.17 -45.60 4.92
C ASP A 786 -6.30 -45.21 3.70
N LYS A 787 -6.90 -44.59 2.68
CA LYS A 787 -6.25 -44.29 1.39
C LYS A 787 -6.06 -42.81 1.11
N VAL A 788 -6.64 -41.91 1.91
CA VAL A 788 -6.63 -40.46 1.69
C VAL A 788 -6.30 -39.73 2.99
N ILE A 789 -5.62 -38.60 2.87
CA ILE A 789 -5.24 -37.76 4.01
C ILE A 789 -5.86 -36.37 3.87
N GLY A 790 -6.35 -35.81 4.98
CA GLY A 790 -7.00 -34.50 5.02
C GLY A 790 -6.00 -33.35 4.91
N ILE A 791 -4.92 -33.40 5.70
CA ILE A 791 -3.69 -32.61 5.51
C ILE A 791 -2.50 -33.51 5.89
N PRO A 792 -1.45 -33.61 5.05
CA PRO A 792 -0.27 -34.43 5.33
C PRO A 792 0.52 -33.97 6.56
N PRO A 793 1.45 -34.80 7.07
CA PRO A 793 2.38 -34.41 8.13
C PRO A 793 3.15 -33.12 7.80
N HIS A 794 3.00 -32.09 8.64
CA HIS A 794 3.65 -30.79 8.48
C HIS A 794 3.87 -30.06 9.82
N THR A 795 4.62 -28.96 9.79
CA THR A 795 4.75 -28.01 10.92
C THR A 795 4.34 -26.63 10.43
N ASP A 796 3.75 -25.83 11.31
CA ASP A 796 3.28 -24.49 10.95
C ASP A 796 4.43 -23.51 10.72
N GLY A 797 4.35 -22.76 9.63
CA GLY A 797 5.42 -21.84 9.21
C GLY A 797 5.49 -20.51 9.96
N LEU A 798 4.43 -20.08 10.67
CA LEU A 798 4.34 -18.73 11.25
C LEU A 798 4.72 -18.71 12.75
N GLY A 799 4.15 -17.80 13.56
CA GLY A 799 4.43 -17.65 14.98
C GLY A 799 3.53 -18.49 15.90
N LEU A 800 2.22 -18.24 15.86
CA LEU A 800 1.26 -18.96 16.70
C LEU A 800 -0.02 -19.29 15.92
N THR A 801 -0.51 -20.52 16.08
CA THR A 801 -1.73 -21.00 15.43
C THR A 801 -2.81 -21.26 16.45
N LEU A 802 -4.02 -20.78 16.18
CA LEU A 802 -5.23 -21.09 16.94
C LEU A 802 -6.21 -21.81 16.00
N LEU A 803 -6.65 -23.01 16.37
CA LEU A 803 -7.61 -23.82 15.62
C LEU A 803 -8.93 -23.91 16.39
N LEU A 804 -10.02 -23.50 15.74
CA LEU A 804 -11.38 -23.72 16.17
C LEU A 804 -12.00 -24.87 15.36
N GLN A 805 -12.48 -25.91 16.03
CA GLN A 805 -13.26 -26.95 15.38
C GLN A 805 -14.76 -26.64 15.46
N ALA A 806 -15.46 -26.77 14.33
CA ALA A 806 -16.90 -26.49 14.25
C ALA A 806 -17.77 -27.65 14.75
N ASP A 807 -17.34 -28.89 14.53
CA ASP A 807 -18.06 -30.14 14.82
C ASP A 807 -17.32 -31.04 15.83
N ASP A 808 -17.88 -32.23 16.10
CA ASP A 808 -17.36 -33.24 17.02
C ASP A 808 -16.54 -34.36 16.32
N THR A 809 -16.19 -34.19 15.04
CA THR A 809 -15.49 -35.23 14.26
C THR A 809 -13.98 -35.24 14.59
N PRO A 810 -13.39 -36.35 15.04
CA PRO A 810 -11.95 -36.43 15.27
C PRO A 810 -11.17 -36.33 13.95
N GLY A 811 -9.86 -36.08 14.03
CA GLY A 811 -9.01 -36.11 12.83
C GLY A 811 -7.61 -35.51 13.00
N LEU A 812 -7.46 -34.51 13.87
CA LEU A 812 -6.14 -33.95 14.19
C LEU A 812 -5.30 -34.97 14.96
N GLN A 813 -4.07 -35.21 14.53
CA GLN A 813 -3.07 -36.00 15.23
C GLN A 813 -1.74 -35.23 15.31
N ILE A 814 -1.10 -35.27 16.48
CA ILE A 814 0.21 -34.63 16.72
C ILE A 814 1.29 -35.69 16.89
N ARG A 815 2.50 -35.44 16.39
CA ARG A 815 3.62 -36.39 16.46
C ARG A 815 4.54 -36.06 17.63
N LYS A 816 4.66 -36.97 18.58
CA LYS A 816 5.56 -36.85 19.73
C LYS A 816 6.31 -38.17 19.93
N ASP A 817 7.61 -38.10 20.17
CA ASP A 817 8.48 -39.26 20.44
C ASP A 817 8.34 -40.41 19.40
N GLY A 818 8.12 -40.05 18.13
CA GLY A 818 7.94 -40.99 17.02
C GLY A 818 6.53 -41.62 16.91
N ARG A 819 5.63 -41.34 17.85
CA ARG A 819 4.23 -41.81 17.87
C ARG A 819 3.26 -40.69 17.48
N TRP A 820 2.09 -41.06 16.94
CA TRP A 820 0.98 -40.15 16.66
C TRP A 820 -0.05 -40.20 17.78
N PHE A 821 -0.39 -39.03 18.32
CA PHE A 821 -1.37 -38.85 19.38
C PHE A 821 -2.60 -38.14 18.81
N PRO A 822 -3.76 -38.81 18.71
CA PRO A 822 -5.04 -38.16 18.43
C PRO A 822 -5.36 -36.99 19.38
N VAL A 823 -5.90 -35.91 18.85
CA VAL A 823 -6.42 -34.79 19.65
C VAL A 823 -7.94 -34.90 19.74
N PRO A 824 -8.53 -35.25 20.90
CA PRO A 824 -9.97 -35.37 21.04
C PRO A 824 -10.63 -33.98 20.97
N PRO A 825 -11.74 -33.82 20.22
CA PRO A 825 -12.40 -32.53 20.09
C PRO A 825 -13.11 -32.15 21.40
N ARG A 826 -12.81 -30.96 21.92
CA ARG A 826 -13.41 -30.39 23.15
C ARG A 826 -14.26 -29.17 22.79
N GLN A 827 -15.53 -29.19 23.18
CA GLN A 827 -16.44 -28.04 23.01
C GLN A 827 -15.96 -26.83 23.83
N GLY A 828 -16.25 -25.61 23.36
CA GLY A 828 -15.83 -24.38 24.04
C GLY A 828 -14.32 -24.20 24.18
N SER A 829 -13.53 -24.75 23.24
CA SER A 829 -12.08 -24.67 23.27
C SER A 829 -11.46 -24.34 21.89
N PHE A 830 -10.27 -23.74 21.93
CA PHE A 830 -9.36 -23.68 20.80
C PHE A 830 -8.24 -24.70 21.00
N VAL A 831 -7.78 -25.37 19.94
CA VAL A 831 -6.47 -26.03 19.96
C VAL A 831 -5.44 -24.97 19.57
N VAL A 832 -4.44 -24.73 20.41
CA VAL A 832 -3.39 -23.74 20.18
C VAL A 832 -2.08 -24.46 20.00
N ASN A 833 -1.27 -24.04 19.03
CA ASN A 833 0.06 -24.60 18.83
C ASN A 833 1.13 -23.55 18.50
N VAL A 834 2.33 -23.85 18.99
CA VAL A 834 3.57 -23.16 18.67
C VAL A 834 3.94 -23.49 17.23
N ALA A 835 4.30 -22.47 16.46
CA ALA A 835 4.76 -22.61 15.08
C ALA A 835 6.26 -22.26 14.96
N ASN A 836 6.85 -22.59 13.81
CA ASN A 836 8.30 -22.60 13.58
C ASN A 836 9.01 -21.28 13.93
N ILE A 837 8.38 -20.11 13.72
CA ILE A 837 8.98 -18.81 14.07
C ILE A 837 9.01 -18.60 15.58
N LEU A 838 7.99 -19.05 16.32
CA LEU A 838 7.99 -18.93 17.77
C LEU A 838 8.99 -19.88 18.43
N GLU A 839 9.26 -21.04 17.82
CA GLU A 839 10.42 -21.88 18.21
C GLU A 839 11.75 -21.12 18.05
N VAL A 840 11.94 -20.36 16.96
CA VAL A 840 13.15 -19.53 16.77
C VAL A 840 13.21 -18.36 17.75
N LEU A 841 12.13 -17.58 17.88
CA LEU A 841 12.04 -16.42 18.77
C LEU A 841 12.32 -16.78 20.24
N THR A 842 11.91 -17.98 20.67
CA THR A 842 12.15 -18.50 22.02
C THR A 842 13.44 -19.34 22.14
N ASN A 843 14.37 -19.21 21.20
CA ASN A 843 15.65 -19.95 21.18
C ASN A 843 15.52 -21.48 21.34
N GLY A 844 14.43 -22.06 20.84
CA GLY A 844 14.14 -23.49 20.96
C GLY A 844 13.61 -23.95 22.31
N VAL A 845 13.21 -23.02 23.19
CA VAL A 845 12.50 -23.35 24.44
C VAL A 845 11.13 -23.94 24.09
N TYR A 846 10.30 -23.22 23.33
CA TYR A 846 9.03 -23.75 22.84
C TYR A 846 9.22 -24.57 21.55
N ARG A 847 8.38 -25.58 21.35
CA ARG A 847 8.53 -26.57 20.27
C ARG A 847 7.44 -26.48 19.21
N SER A 848 7.84 -26.32 17.96
CA SER A 848 6.99 -26.51 16.78
C SER A 848 6.92 -28.00 16.43
N VAL A 849 5.72 -28.57 16.55
CA VAL A 849 5.49 -30.02 16.50
C VAL A 849 4.77 -30.42 15.21
N GLU A 850 5.21 -31.53 14.64
CA GLU A 850 4.63 -32.05 13.40
C GLU A 850 3.23 -32.62 13.67
N HIS A 851 2.28 -32.27 12.83
CA HIS A 851 0.89 -32.70 12.95
C HIS A 851 0.28 -33.04 11.59
N ARG A 852 -0.79 -33.84 11.58
CA ARG A 852 -1.54 -34.25 10.39
C ARG A 852 -3.03 -34.26 10.66
N VAL A 853 -3.84 -34.26 9.59
CA VAL A 853 -5.30 -34.37 9.69
C VAL A 853 -5.78 -35.59 8.89
N LEU A 854 -6.43 -36.52 9.57
CA LEU A 854 -7.11 -37.67 8.98
C LEU A 854 -8.57 -37.35 8.62
N VAL A 855 -9.14 -38.17 7.74
CA VAL A 855 -10.53 -38.08 7.25
C VAL A 855 -11.39 -39.14 7.96
N ASP A 856 -12.64 -38.82 8.29
CA ASP A 856 -13.60 -39.79 8.86
C ASP A 856 -14.39 -40.54 7.77
N ALA A 857 -14.81 -41.76 8.06
CA ALA A 857 -15.51 -42.62 7.12
C ALA A 857 -16.97 -42.19 6.80
N ARG A 858 -17.59 -41.38 7.67
CA ARG A 858 -19.04 -41.11 7.67
C ARG A 858 -19.40 -39.66 7.94
N LYS A 859 -18.64 -38.94 8.76
CA LYS A 859 -18.84 -37.53 9.12
C LYS A 859 -17.90 -36.63 8.33
N SER A 860 -18.36 -35.44 7.97
CA SER A 860 -17.47 -34.35 7.58
C SER A 860 -16.81 -33.71 8.81
N ARG A 861 -15.65 -33.09 8.62
CA ARG A 861 -14.99 -32.25 9.62
C ARG A 861 -14.76 -30.85 9.08
N THR A 862 -14.94 -29.80 9.88
CA THR A 862 -14.75 -28.40 9.51
C THR A 862 -13.98 -27.64 10.60
N THR A 863 -12.94 -26.92 10.20
CA THR A 863 -12.06 -26.16 11.11
C THR A 863 -11.78 -24.77 10.57
N VAL A 864 -11.78 -23.78 11.46
CA VAL A 864 -11.29 -22.41 11.21
C VAL A 864 -9.94 -22.30 11.90
N VAL A 865 -8.89 -21.97 11.17
CA VAL A 865 -7.50 -21.94 11.65
C VAL A 865 -6.92 -20.55 11.45
N MET A 866 -6.42 -19.93 12.52
CA MET A 866 -5.93 -18.57 12.57
C MET A 866 -4.41 -18.60 12.78
N PHE A 867 -3.67 -18.35 11.70
CA PHE A 867 -2.21 -18.28 11.72
C PHE A 867 -1.77 -16.84 11.97
N HIS A 868 -1.06 -16.62 13.08
CA HIS A 868 -0.53 -15.32 13.46
C HIS A 868 0.95 -15.26 13.12
N ASP A 869 1.32 -14.28 12.31
CA ASP A 869 2.71 -14.06 11.94
C ASP A 869 3.50 -13.34 13.04
N ALA A 870 4.81 -13.56 13.07
CA ALA A 870 5.73 -12.93 14.01
C ALA A 870 7.07 -12.63 13.32
N HIS A 871 7.72 -11.54 13.71
CA HIS A 871 9.13 -11.23 13.41
C HIS A 871 9.58 -9.95 14.14
N LEU A 872 10.88 -9.81 14.40
CA LEU A 872 11.51 -8.59 14.91
C LEU A 872 12.05 -7.77 13.74
N ASP A 873 11.50 -6.59 13.48
CA ASP A 873 11.93 -5.63 12.43
C ASP A 873 12.15 -6.16 11.00
N GLY A 874 11.71 -7.38 10.71
CA GLY A 874 11.86 -8.06 9.41
C GLY A 874 12.73 -9.30 9.47
N MET A 875 13.26 -9.65 10.65
CA MET A 875 14.10 -10.82 10.94
C MET A 875 13.34 -11.87 11.76
N VAL A 876 13.64 -13.14 11.50
CA VAL A 876 13.28 -14.29 12.33
C VAL A 876 14.56 -14.74 13.02
N GLU A 877 14.66 -14.44 14.31
CA GLU A 877 15.84 -14.65 15.14
C GLU A 877 15.44 -14.80 16.61
N PRO A 878 16.27 -15.39 17.49
CA PRO A 878 16.01 -15.41 18.93
C PRO A 878 15.83 -14.01 19.51
N ILE A 879 14.85 -13.84 20.40
CA ILE A 879 14.62 -12.58 21.11
C ILE A 879 15.83 -12.33 22.04
N PRO A 880 16.53 -11.17 21.95
CA PRO A 880 17.70 -10.86 22.77
C PRO A 880 17.46 -11.06 24.27
N GLU A 881 16.29 -10.63 24.76
CA GLU A 881 15.86 -10.74 26.15
C GLU A 881 15.80 -12.20 26.65
N VAL A 882 15.53 -13.17 25.76
CA VAL A 882 15.55 -14.62 26.09
C VAL A 882 16.98 -15.14 26.22
N LEU A 883 17.92 -14.61 25.43
CA LEU A 883 19.33 -14.95 25.52
C LEU A 883 19.96 -14.36 26.79
N GLU A 884 19.61 -13.12 27.12
CA GLU A 884 20.08 -12.41 28.31
C GLU A 884 19.58 -13.05 29.62
N HIS A 885 18.30 -13.44 29.69
CA HIS A 885 17.71 -14.04 30.89
C HIS A 885 18.37 -15.38 31.26
N ASP A 886 18.53 -16.28 30.28
CA ASP A 886 19.07 -17.64 30.51
C ASP A 886 20.60 -17.71 30.41
N GLY A 887 21.28 -16.60 30.07
CA GLY A 887 22.71 -16.59 29.71
C GLY A 887 23.02 -17.53 28.52
N ALA A 888 22.03 -17.75 27.66
CA ALA A 888 22.04 -18.81 26.66
C ALA A 888 22.64 -18.36 25.34
N GLU A 889 23.51 -19.19 24.76
CA GLU A 889 23.98 -19.00 23.38
C GLU A 889 22.80 -19.15 22.40
N ALA A 890 22.84 -18.38 21.31
CA ALA A 890 21.87 -18.50 20.23
C ALA A 890 21.97 -19.90 19.58
N ARG A 891 20.86 -20.64 19.56
CA ARG A 891 20.73 -21.96 18.92
C ARG A 891 20.25 -21.87 17.49
N TYR A 892 19.78 -20.70 17.06
CA TYR A 892 19.25 -20.43 15.73
C TYR A 892 19.90 -19.17 15.17
N ARG A 893 20.30 -19.23 13.90
CA ARG A 893 20.83 -18.08 13.16
C ARG A 893 19.69 -17.10 12.80
N SER A 894 19.99 -15.81 12.83
CA SER A 894 19.09 -14.78 12.31
C SER A 894 18.88 -14.97 10.80
N VAL A 895 17.63 -14.92 10.35
CA VAL A 895 17.26 -15.05 8.93
C VAL A 895 16.21 -14.02 8.54
N GLY A 896 16.36 -13.40 7.36
CA GLY A 896 15.40 -12.41 6.88
C GLY A 896 14.03 -13.04 6.66
N LYS A 897 12.94 -12.38 7.06
CA LYS A 897 11.57 -12.93 7.00
C LYS A 897 11.18 -13.42 5.60
N LEU A 898 11.60 -12.72 4.54
CA LEU A 898 11.35 -13.17 3.16
C LEU A 898 12.15 -14.42 2.79
N GLU A 899 13.42 -14.51 3.20
CA GLU A 899 14.26 -15.69 3.02
C GLU A 899 13.70 -16.89 3.79
N TYR A 900 13.29 -16.67 5.04
CA TYR A 900 12.62 -17.67 5.86
C TYR A 900 11.37 -18.24 5.18
N MET A 901 10.51 -17.38 4.60
CA MET A 901 9.31 -17.83 3.89
C MET A 901 9.66 -18.60 2.60
N LYS A 902 10.67 -18.15 1.83
CA LYS A 902 11.20 -18.89 0.66
C LYS A 902 11.71 -20.28 1.07
N GLY A 903 12.47 -20.36 2.16
CA GLY A 903 13.07 -21.59 2.68
C GLY A 903 12.06 -22.57 3.25
N HIS A 904 11.06 -22.09 3.99
CA HIS A 904 9.99 -22.92 4.55
C HIS A 904 9.17 -23.63 3.46
N PHE A 905 8.88 -22.95 2.35
CA PHE A 905 8.17 -23.54 1.20
C PHE A 905 9.07 -24.28 0.21
N ALA A 906 10.39 -24.19 0.32
CA ALA A 906 11.30 -24.96 -0.52
C ALA A 906 11.21 -26.46 -0.20
N VAL A 907 11.07 -27.29 -1.23
CA VAL A 907 11.18 -28.74 -1.10
C VAL A 907 12.67 -29.09 -0.95
N ARG A 908 13.07 -29.51 0.25
CA ARG A 908 14.44 -29.96 0.52
C ARG A 908 14.60 -31.43 0.13
N SER A 909 15.64 -31.73 -0.65
CA SER A 909 15.95 -33.08 -1.17
C SER A 909 16.44 -34.05 -0.11
N ASP A 910 16.86 -33.55 1.06
CA ASP A 910 17.35 -34.32 2.21
C ASP A 910 16.24 -34.72 3.21
N GLY A 911 14.99 -34.29 2.97
CA GLY A 911 13.86 -34.53 3.86
C GLY A 911 13.88 -33.72 5.18
N THR A 912 14.89 -32.90 5.43
CA THR A 912 15.01 -32.09 6.65
C THR A 912 14.04 -30.91 6.63
N ARG A 913 13.63 -30.41 7.81
CA ARG A 913 12.83 -29.18 7.90
C ARG A 913 13.74 -27.97 7.69
N PHE A 914 13.27 -26.94 6.99
CA PHE A 914 14.04 -25.69 6.84
C PHE A 914 14.46 -25.09 8.20
N LEU A 915 13.59 -25.19 9.21
CA LEU A 915 13.88 -24.81 10.59
C LEU A 915 15.14 -25.50 11.16
N ASP A 916 15.36 -26.78 10.86
CA ASP A 916 16.54 -27.50 11.34
C ASP A 916 17.83 -27.01 10.65
N SER A 917 17.73 -26.43 9.44
CA SER A 917 18.86 -25.79 8.75
C SER A 917 19.18 -24.37 9.24
N LEU A 918 18.38 -23.81 10.15
CA LEU A 918 18.66 -22.55 10.84
C LEU A 918 19.42 -22.76 12.16
N LYS A 919 19.59 -24.01 12.62
CA LYS A 919 20.31 -24.30 13.86
C LYS A 919 21.80 -24.03 13.70
N ILE A 920 22.42 -23.59 14.80
CA ILE A 920 23.86 -23.30 14.94
C ILE A 920 24.58 -24.55 15.43
#